data_AF-S0E4F2-F1
#
_entry.id   AF-S0E4F2-F1
#
_cell.length_a   1.000
_cell.length_b   1.000
_cell.length_c   1.000
_cell.angle_alpha   90.00
_cell.angle_beta   90.00
_cell.angle_gamma   90.00
#
_symmetry.space_group_name_H-M   'P 1'
#
loop_
_entity.id
_entity.type
_entity.pdbx_description
1 polymer ?
#
loop_
_entity_poly.entity_id
_entity_poly.type
_entity_poly.pdbx_seq_one_letter_code
_entity_poly.pdbx_strand_id
1 'polypeptide(L)'
;MPHSKPWVVKVQAHPGSTAEEIRNEPDWVSGHQHRVGFRDRNNRLPGLTHKDDEYTEEVAREKQKYLAFQKRAQSGELINFRDLIENQKDFHLRHPENRSLGWRYVLNETEDWVKNKEQWPANIKKQEEENKKKEEEAKSDKKDDTPEQEHEWKRSSDKDKHHDAYAKNKENEEKKQENKSSEKPKLSDKYTPAEIALLRALEHEKKYIQHLRENNGKRKSPQHKNLTQISIDEQDQFSPDNWLPRSPDLIRLTGKHPLNAEAPLTQLYEAGLITPNELHYVRNHGPVPRILWEFHELEITYDGKTQTLSMDELKEFDTINIAVALACDGNRRKELNMIKKSKGFNWGAGGASCAYWKGPLLRDVLLANGVPEKPPGLGERRYWVNFEGTDDLSEGKYATCIPFEHAISPNNDVILAYEMNDVPLPPDHGYPVRVIIPGYVGGRNVKWLKKIWISEKENDSYYHIWDNRVLPSFVTEKDGPFAEALFHHPDTACNEQNLNSVIVKPAQGEKIPLHRAKKGEGYRIEGYAYDGGGHEVQRVEVSLDGGATWLYCIRKFPDYPIRHGNKFWSWLHWHVDVDISHVIRAKSIMVRCFNVFKNTQPREPNWNVMGMMNNCWYTVRPEITEDDDSETPSILFRHPVEPATKDGGWMKPSVENKIAEAKQEAGAPEKEFTREEIEKHNTQDDCWLVVDGKVYDATSVLEWHPGGAAAILGHAGKVHQETSDEFASIHDDYAYKKLKECALGVVTEKAANFIKQNAETAAKDATTASNKDEHLALQKHRWIPVKLIERKNLSQDTRAYTFQLPEGKNILGLGTCQHVQIGFHMLDRMLIRSYTPTKPLLPAPGDNMTNGSAKSLRDGDGSFELTVKTYFPDENQPGGALSNILDCVPIGEEVELRGPTGEIAYNGHGNFAIEGKDRHFDRVSLVLGGSGITPGYSLLARVLLSNNDKTEIRVVDANKTEADILLKEELEEFEKKSNGQLKVTHVLSHADDSWKGKTGHVNEDIIKESLFEPSEKSAVFLCGPPAMIQKAALPALNDWGYVEDENMFGF
;
A
#
# COMPACT_ATOMS: atom_id res chain seq x y z
N MET A 1 -21.31 34.67 7.01
CA MET A 1 -21.78 35.99 6.51
C MET A 1 -23.14 36.31 7.12
N PRO A 2 -23.56 37.58 7.19
CA PRO A 2 -24.79 37.98 7.88
C PRO A 2 -26.05 37.95 7.00
N HIS A 3 -27.19 37.83 7.70
CA HIS A 3 -28.59 38.09 7.29
C HIS A 3 -29.26 37.22 6.21
N SER A 4 -30.31 36.55 6.68
CA SER A 4 -31.34 35.85 5.93
C SER A 4 -32.23 36.80 5.12
N LYS A 5 -32.62 36.35 3.92
CA LYS A 5 -33.86 36.75 3.25
C LYS A 5 -34.64 35.49 2.86
N PRO A 6 -35.92 35.35 3.22
CA PRO A 6 -36.75 34.26 2.73
C PRO A 6 -37.20 34.56 1.31
N TRP A 7 -36.82 33.70 0.36
CA TRP A 7 -37.32 33.78 -1.02
C TRP A 7 -38.68 33.07 -1.09
N VAL A 8 -39.73 33.77 -1.51
CA VAL A 8 -41.03 33.14 -1.80
C VAL A 8 -40.98 32.61 -3.22
N VAL A 9 -40.81 31.30 -3.38
CA VAL A 9 -40.88 30.63 -4.69
C VAL A 9 -42.35 30.48 -5.10
N LYS A 10 -42.73 31.09 -6.23
CA LYS A 10 -44.00 30.81 -6.90
C LYS A 10 -43.75 29.80 -8.02
N VAL A 11 -44.21 28.57 -7.84
CA VAL A 11 -44.29 27.56 -8.90
C VAL A 11 -45.51 27.84 -9.75
N GLN A 12 -45.37 27.74 -11.08
CA GLN A 12 -46.46 27.88 -12.04
C GLN A 12 -46.34 26.76 -13.07
N ALA A 13 -47.43 26.03 -13.33
CA ALA A 13 -47.41 24.87 -14.22
C ALA A 13 -47.29 25.28 -15.69
N HIS A 14 -46.48 24.55 -16.47
CA HIS A 14 -46.36 24.73 -17.91
C HIS A 14 -47.51 24.00 -18.62
N PRO A 15 -48.26 24.64 -19.55
CA PRO A 15 -49.54 24.10 -20.05
C PRO A 15 -49.45 22.94 -21.07
N GLY A 16 -48.25 22.40 -21.32
CA GLY A 16 -48.00 21.45 -22.41
C GLY A 16 -48.11 22.07 -23.81
N SER A 17 -47.80 21.28 -24.84
CA SER A 17 -47.98 21.67 -26.24
C SER A 17 -49.39 21.36 -26.73
N THR A 18 -49.90 22.15 -27.67
CA THR A 18 -51.25 22.03 -28.21
C THR A 18 -51.37 20.92 -29.27
N ALA A 19 -52.59 20.43 -29.48
CA ALA A 19 -52.90 19.44 -30.52
C ALA A 19 -52.80 20.00 -31.96
N GLU A 20 -52.43 21.26 -32.14
CA GLU A 20 -52.15 21.88 -33.44
C GLU A 20 -50.63 21.93 -33.69
N GLU A 21 -49.84 22.21 -32.66
CA GLU A 21 -48.37 22.09 -32.71
C GLU A 21 -47.94 20.64 -32.99
N ILE A 22 -48.58 19.64 -32.37
CA ILE A 22 -48.32 18.21 -32.63
C ILE A 22 -48.69 17.81 -34.07
N ARG A 23 -49.70 18.43 -34.69
CA ARG A 23 -50.11 18.13 -36.07
C ARG A 23 -49.25 18.81 -37.13
N ASN A 24 -48.49 19.83 -36.75
CA ASN A 24 -47.62 20.59 -37.63
C ASN A 24 -46.14 20.19 -37.47
N GLU A 25 -45.85 19.02 -36.89
CA GLU A 25 -44.49 18.45 -36.91
C GLU A 25 -44.05 18.16 -38.37
N PRO A 26 -42.86 18.63 -38.78
CA PRO A 26 -42.31 18.34 -40.12
C PRO A 26 -41.84 16.89 -40.24
N ASP A 27 -41.75 16.37 -41.47
CA ASP A 27 -41.22 15.03 -41.74
C ASP A 27 -39.69 14.97 -41.52
N TRP A 28 -39.33 14.42 -40.36
CA TRP A 28 -37.97 14.39 -39.82
C TRP A 28 -36.97 13.51 -40.60
N VAL A 29 -37.41 12.76 -41.61
CA VAL A 29 -36.50 11.96 -42.47
C VAL A 29 -35.61 12.85 -43.36
N SER A 30 -35.93 14.15 -43.50
CA SER A 30 -35.39 15.03 -44.56
C SER A 30 -34.50 16.21 -44.12
N GLY A 31 -34.23 16.41 -42.82
CA GLY A 31 -33.58 17.64 -42.32
C GLY A 31 -32.41 17.47 -41.35
N HIS A 32 -31.27 18.13 -41.64
CA HIS A 32 -30.03 18.08 -40.83
C HIS A 32 -29.99 19.02 -39.60
N GLN A 33 -31.11 19.28 -38.91
CA GLN A 33 -31.11 20.14 -37.71
C GLN A 33 -31.59 19.39 -36.46
N HIS A 34 -30.65 18.77 -35.77
CA HIS A 34 -30.86 18.12 -34.48
C HIS A 34 -31.11 19.15 -33.35
N ARG A 35 -32.33 19.66 -33.24
CA ARG A 35 -32.83 20.32 -32.02
C ARG A 35 -34.32 20.05 -31.79
N VAL A 36 -34.63 18.98 -31.06
CA VAL A 36 -35.42 18.99 -29.81
C VAL A 36 -35.55 17.55 -29.29
N GLY A 37 -35.37 17.39 -27.98
CA GLY A 37 -35.56 16.12 -27.28
C GLY A 37 -35.48 16.34 -25.77
N PHE A 38 -36.63 16.63 -25.15
CA PHE A 38 -36.88 16.61 -23.71
C PHE A 38 -35.75 17.13 -22.79
N ARG A 39 -35.29 18.38 -22.96
CA ARG A 39 -34.40 19.02 -21.98
C ARG A 39 -34.78 20.48 -21.71
N ASP A 40 -34.85 20.87 -20.44
CA ASP A 40 -35.18 22.22 -19.99
C ASP A 40 -34.01 23.20 -20.18
N ARG A 41 -34.18 24.46 -19.75
CA ARG A 41 -33.11 25.49 -19.82
C ARG A 41 -31.85 25.16 -19.00
N ASN A 42 -31.91 24.17 -18.09
CA ASN A 42 -30.79 23.64 -17.32
C ASN A 42 -30.32 22.27 -17.85
N ASN A 43 -30.78 21.87 -19.04
CA ASN A 43 -30.50 20.61 -19.72
C ASN A 43 -31.11 19.33 -19.10
N ARG A 44 -32.22 19.44 -18.34
CA ARG A 44 -32.88 18.32 -17.63
C ARG A 44 -34.17 17.83 -18.26
N LEU A 45 -34.49 16.53 -18.17
CA LEU A 45 -35.77 15.97 -18.64
C LEU A 45 -36.99 16.57 -17.88
N PRO A 46 -38.10 16.91 -18.57
CA PRO A 46 -39.36 17.28 -17.94
C PRO A 46 -39.88 16.20 -16.98
N GLY A 47 -39.87 16.50 -15.68
CA GLY A 47 -40.19 15.56 -14.60
C GLY A 47 -39.15 15.61 -13.47
N LEU A 48 -37.89 15.90 -13.81
CA LEU A 48 -36.79 16.03 -12.86
C LEU A 48 -36.85 17.41 -12.18
N THR A 49 -37.34 17.42 -10.95
CA THR A 49 -37.56 18.63 -10.15
C THR A 49 -36.30 19.08 -9.40
N HIS A 50 -35.47 18.12 -8.99
CA HIS A 50 -34.23 18.33 -8.25
C HIS A 50 -33.02 17.85 -9.08
N LYS A 51 -31.80 18.12 -8.60
CA LYS A 51 -30.59 17.53 -9.22
C LYS A 51 -30.45 16.06 -8.86
N ASP A 52 -30.95 15.71 -7.68
CA ASP A 52 -30.77 14.42 -7.03
C ASP A 52 -31.59 13.34 -7.77
N ASP A 53 -32.73 13.72 -8.36
CA ASP A 53 -33.54 12.89 -9.26
C ASP A 53 -32.70 12.30 -10.42
N GLU A 54 -31.80 13.08 -11.04
CA GLU A 54 -30.92 12.61 -12.13
C GLU A 54 -29.86 11.60 -11.65
N TYR A 55 -29.37 11.78 -10.42
CA TYR A 55 -28.35 10.92 -9.81
C TYR A 55 -28.93 9.55 -9.45
N THR A 56 -30.08 9.50 -8.78
CA THR A 56 -30.73 8.24 -8.42
C THR A 56 -31.14 7.42 -9.65
N GLU A 57 -31.70 8.06 -10.69
CA GLU A 57 -32.00 7.39 -11.96
C GLU A 57 -30.75 6.89 -12.70
N GLU A 58 -29.65 7.66 -12.68
CA GLU A 58 -28.38 7.19 -13.22
C GLU A 58 -27.85 5.98 -12.47
N VAL A 59 -27.70 6.05 -11.14
CA VAL A 59 -27.19 4.94 -10.31
C VAL A 59 -28.02 3.67 -10.52
N ALA A 60 -29.35 3.77 -10.53
CA ALA A 60 -30.24 2.63 -10.77
C ALA A 60 -30.04 2.01 -12.16
N ARG A 61 -29.91 2.83 -13.22
CA ARG A 61 -29.70 2.37 -14.59
C ARG A 61 -28.35 1.67 -14.76
N GLU A 62 -27.28 2.24 -14.23
CA GLU A 62 -25.94 1.62 -14.36
C GLU A 62 -25.82 0.34 -13.47
N LYS A 63 -26.47 0.29 -12.30
CA LYS A 63 -26.63 -0.95 -11.51
C LYS A 63 -27.35 -2.05 -12.28
N GLN A 64 -28.41 -1.71 -13.02
CA GLN A 64 -29.11 -2.65 -13.91
C GLN A 64 -28.22 -3.16 -15.06
N LYS A 65 -27.42 -2.28 -15.69
CA LYS A 65 -26.44 -2.70 -16.72
C LYS A 65 -25.41 -3.68 -16.15
N TYR A 66 -24.83 -3.37 -14.99
CA TYR A 66 -23.85 -4.24 -14.35
C TYR A 66 -24.43 -5.63 -14.04
N LEU A 67 -25.66 -5.69 -13.52
CA LEU A 67 -26.37 -6.95 -13.28
C LEU A 67 -26.72 -7.71 -14.58
N ALA A 68 -26.98 -7.00 -15.68
CA ALA A 68 -27.18 -7.63 -16.99
C ALA A 68 -25.86 -8.17 -17.57
N PHE A 69 -24.77 -7.44 -17.43
CA PHE A 69 -23.41 -7.86 -17.77
C PHE A 69 -23.00 -9.12 -16.99
N GLN A 70 -23.19 -9.16 -15.67
CA GLN A 70 -22.92 -10.36 -14.87
C GLN A 70 -23.69 -11.60 -15.36
N LYS A 71 -24.96 -11.42 -15.76
CA LYS A 71 -25.77 -12.51 -16.33
C LYS A 71 -25.27 -12.98 -17.70
N ARG A 72 -24.79 -12.07 -18.56
CA ARG A 72 -24.16 -12.40 -19.85
C ARG A 72 -22.92 -13.27 -19.63
N ALA A 73 -21.99 -12.82 -18.78
CA ALA A 73 -20.79 -13.58 -18.40
C ALA A 73 -21.14 -14.97 -17.84
N GLN A 74 -22.09 -15.05 -16.91
CA GLN A 74 -22.56 -16.33 -16.34
C GLN A 74 -23.23 -17.26 -17.36
N SER A 75 -23.71 -16.74 -18.50
CA SER A 75 -24.33 -17.55 -19.56
C SER A 75 -23.34 -18.14 -20.57
N GLY A 76 -22.04 -17.84 -20.44
CA GLY A 76 -21.00 -18.27 -21.37
C GLY A 76 -20.91 -17.42 -22.64
N GLU A 77 -21.44 -16.19 -22.61
CA GLU A 77 -21.21 -15.22 -23.68
C GLU A 77 -19.80 -14.62 -23.53
N LEU A 78 -19.00 -14.67 -24.62
CA LEU A 78 -17.59 -14.25 -24.60
C LEU A 78 -17.43 -12.77 -24.25
N ILE A 79 -16.78 -12.50 -23.12
CA ILE A 79 -16.53 -11.13 -22.63
C ILE A 79 -15.14 -10.65 -23.04
N ASN A 80 -15.04 -9.40 -23.50
CA ASN A 80 -13.76 -8.74 -23.80
C ASN A 80 -13.56 -7.46 -22.97
N PHE A 81 -12.39 -6.85 -23.06
CA PHE A 81 -12.00 -5.68 -22.25
C PHE A 81 -12.86 -4.41 -22.50
N ARG A 82 -13.56 -4.31 -23.64
CA ARG A 82 -14.47 -3.18 -23.93
C ARG A 82 -15.78 -3.34 -23.14
N ASP A 83 -16.36 -4.55 -23.14
CA ASP A 83 -17.54 -4.86 -22.32
C ASP A 83 -17.30 -4.54 -20.84
N LEU A 84 -16.09 -4.78 -20.32
CA LEU A 84 -15.73 -4.45 -18.94
C LEU A 84 -15.85 -2.94 -18.66
N ILE A 85 -15.17 -2.10 -19.44
CA ILE A 85 -15.17 -0.64 -19.26
C ILE A 85 -16.57 -0.05 -19.47
N GLU A 86 -17.34 -0.58 -20.43
CA GLU A 86 -18.69 -0.07 -20.73
C GLU A 86 -19.75 -0.42 -19.66
N ASN A 87 -19.57 -1.52 -18.92
CA ASN A 87 -20.55 -2.03 -17.95
C ASN A 87 -20.13 -1.92 -16.48
N GLN A 88 -18.83 -1.71 -16.18
CA GLN A 88 -18.30 -1.55 -14.83
C GLN A 88 -17.96 -0.08 -14.56
N LYS A 89 -18.96 0.79 -14.58
CA LYS A 89 -18.76 2.24 -14.52
C LYS A 89 -18.35 2.73 -13.13
N ASP A 90 -17.29 3.52 -13.05
CA ASP A 90 -16.98 4.31 -11.85
C ASP A 90 -17.59 5.72 -11.91
N PHE A 91 -18.06 6.20 -10.76
CA PHE A 91 -18.74 7.48 -10.61
C PHE A 91 -17.84 8.62 -10.12
N HIS A 92 -16.57 8.39 -9.78
CA HIS A 92 -15.70 9.41 -9.15
C HIS A 92 -15.49 10.68 -9.98
N LEU A 93 -15.51 10.59 -11.32
CA LEU A 93 -15.46 11.77 -12.20
C LEU A 93 -16.73 12.65 -12.12
N ARG A 94 -17.84 12.11 -11.61
CA ARG A 94 -19.13 12.81 -11.44
C ARG A 94 -19.39 13.18 -9.97
N HIS A 95 -19.02 12.30 -9.05
CA HIS A 95 -19.27 12.38 -7.61
C HIS A 95 -17.96 12.24 -6.79
N PRO A 96 -16.96 13.11 -7.02
CA PRO A 96 -15.70 13.06 -6.28
C PRO A 96 -15.89 13.32 -4.77
N GLU A 97 -16.97 14.01 -4.37
CA GLU A 97 -17.34 14.26 -2.97
C GLU A 97 -17.63 12.98 -2.16
N ASN A 98 -18.02 11.89 -2.85
CA ASN A 98 -18.28 10.60 -2.24
C ASN A 98 -17.05 9.68 -2.24
N ARG A 99 -15.84 10.19 -2.53
CA ARG A 99 -14.62 9.36 -2.67
C ARG A 99 -13.51 9.74 -1.69
N SER A 100 -12.68 8.75 -1.36
CA SER A 100 -11.42 9.02 -0.66
C SER A 100 -10.45 9.78 -1.56
N LEU A 101 -9.48 10.46 -0.95
CA LEU A 101 -8.32 10.97 -1.69
C LEU A 101 -7.55 9.81 -2.32
N GLY A 102 -6.96 10.05 -3.49
CA GLY A 102 -6.20 9.04 -4.24
C GLY A 102 -7.05 7.89 -4.79
N TRP A 103 -8.35 8.10 -5.03
CA TRP A 103 -9.22 7.11 -5.67
C TRP A 103 -8.69 6.66 -7.03
N ARG A 104 -9.02 5.43 -7.41
CA ARG A 104 -8.66 4.82 -8.70
C ARG A 104 -9.81 4.04 -9.28
N TYR A 105 -9.96 4.11 -10.61
CA TYR A 105 -10.83 3.22 -11.34
C TYR A 105 -10.20 1.83 -11.43
N VAL A 106 -10.96 0.80 -11.05
CA VAL A 106 -10.54 -0.62 -11.02
C VAL A 106 -11.59 -1.45 -11.75
N LEU A 107 -11.15 -2.42 -12.55
CA LEU A 107 -12.04 -3.45 -13.11
C LEU A 107 -12.11 -4.65 -12.16
N ASN A 108 -13.32 -5.16 -11.94
CA ASN A 108 -13.63 -6.27 -11.05
C ASN A 108 -13.35 -7.65 -11.65
N GLU A 109 -12.52 -7.74 -12.69
CA GLU A 109 -12.11 -8.99 -13.35
C GLU A 109 -10.59 -9.02 -13.53
N THR A 110 -10.01 -10.18 -13.84
CA THR A 110 -8.56 -10.33 -14.08
C THR A 110 -8.20 -10.34 -15.57
N GLU A 111 -6.98 -9.94 -15.94
CA GLU A 111 -6.50 -10.08 -17.34
C GLU A 111 -6.55 -11.55 -17.80
N ASP A 112 -6.22 -12.47 -16.89
CA ASP A 112 -6.14 -13.91 -17.15
C ASP A 112 -7.51 -14.55 -17.39
N TRP A 113 -8.56 -14.12 -16.68
CA TRP A 113 -9.91 -14.60 -16.92
C TRP A 113 -10.36 -14.26 -18.34
N VAL A 114 -10.29 -12.99 -18.73
CA VAL A 114 -10.69 -12.52 -20.07
C VAL A 114 -9.86 -13.18 -21.18
N LYS A 115 -8.56 -13.39 -20.96
CA LYS A 115 -7.65 -13.88 -22.00
C LYS A 115 -7.55 -15.39 -22.12
N ASN A 116 -7.54 -16.12 -21.01
CA ASN A 116 -7.11 -17.52 -20.98
C ASN A 116 -8.20 -18.47 -20.43
N LYS A 117 -9.10 -17.99 -19.56
CA LYS A 117 -10.18 -18.81 -18.97
C LYS A 117 -11.47 -18.76 -19.77
N GLU A 118 -11.80 -17.60 -20.35
CA GLU A 118 -12.92 -17.47 -21.28
C GLU A 118 -12.76 -18.40 -22.49
N GLN A 119 -13.88 -18.95 -22.97
CA GLN A 119 -13.92 -20.04 -23.97
C GLN A 119 -13.68 -19.56 -25.42
N TRP A 120 -12.73 -18.63 -25.59
CA TRP A 120 -12.30 -18.18 -26.91
C TRP A 120 -11.81 -19.37 -27.76
N PRO A 121 -12.17 -19.45 -29.06
CA PRO A 121 -11.69 -20.50 -29.96
C PRO A 121 -10.17 -20.70 -29.96
N ALA A 122 -9.40 -19.62 -29.77
CA ALA A 122 -7.95 -19.67 -29.62
C ALA A 122 -7.48 -20.43 -28.36
N ASN A 123 -8.19 -20.30 -27.23
CA ASN A 123 -7.83 -20.92 -25.94
C ASN A 123 -8.11 -22.41 -25.95
N ILE A 124 -9.26 -22.82 -26.48
CA ILE A 124 -9.66 -24.23 -26.62
C ILE A 124 -8.58 -24.98 -27.39
N LYS A 125 -8.15 -24.44 -28.54
CA LYS A 125 -7.08 -25.02 -29.36
C LYS A 125 -5.74 -25.14 -28.61
N LYS A 126 -5.38 -24.13 -27.81
CA LYS A 126 -4.14 -24.16 -27.01
C LYS A 126 -4.15 -25.29 -25.96
N GLN A 127 -5.27 -25.45 -25.24
CA GLN A 127 -5.43 -26.50 -24.23
C GLN A 127 -5.36 -27.93 -24.85
N GLU A 128 -5.90 -28.12 -26.05
CA GLU A 128 -5.78 -29.38 -26.80
C GLU A 128 -4.33 -29.73 -27.22
N GLU A 129 -3.45 -28.73 -27.35
CA GLU A 129 -2.03 -28.90 -27.68
C GLU A 129 -1.17 -29.15 -26.41
N GLU A 130 -1.50 -28.52 -25.28
CA GLU A 130 -0.78 -28.70 -24.00
C GLU A 130 -1.06 -30.07 -23.34
N ASN A 131 -2.31 -30.54 -23.35
CA ASN A 131 -2.68 -31.82 -22.74
C ASN A 131 -1.94 -33.02 -23.38
N LYS A 132 -1.60 -32.95 -24.66
CA LYS A 132 -0.85 -34.00 -25.37
C LYS A 132 0.60 -34.14 -24.88
N LYS A 133 1.20 -33.08 -24.32
CA LYS A 133 2.58 -33.12 -23.80
C LYS A 133 2.66 -33.74 -22.40
N LYS A 134 1.73 -33.39 -21.51
CA LYS A 134 1.74 -33.86 -20.11
C LYS A 134 1.58 -35.39 -19.97
N GLU A 135 0.98 -36.07 -20.95
CA GLU A 135 0.88 -37.55 -20.98
C GLU A 135 2.19 -38.29 -21.31
N GLU A 136 3.20 -37.57 -21.81
CA GLU A 136 4.51 -38.14 -22.19
C GLU A 136 5.50 -38.14 -21.02
N GLU A 137 5.45 -37.12 -20.16
CA GLU A 137 6.42 -36.89 -19.07
C GLU A 137 6.17 -37.76 -17.82
N ALA A 138 4.93 -38.16 -17.54
CA ALA A 138 4.53 -38.88 -16.32
C ALA A 138 5.02 -40.36 -16.20
N LYS A 139 6.05 -40.76 -16.95
CA LYS A 139 6.50 -42.16 -17.09
C LYS A 139 7.94 -42.45 -16.61
N SER A 140 8.75 -41.45 -16.25
CA SER A 140 10.17 -41.64 -15.98
C SER A 140 10.54 -42.08 -14.55
N ASP A 141 9.95 -41.48 -13.50
CA ASP A 141 10.60 -41.45 -12.18
C ASP A 141 9.87 -42.19 -11.06
N LYS A 142 10.27 -43.45 -10.82
CA LYS A 142 10.10 -44.18 -9.55
C LYS A 142 11.23 -45.20 -9.32
N LYS A 143 12.13 -44.91 -8.37
CA LYS A 143 13.08 -45.77 -7.60
C LYS A 143 14.24 -44.88 -7.11
N ASP A 144 14.84 -45.02 -5.92
CA ASP A 144 14.63 -45.87 -4.74
C ASP A 144 15.03 -45.03 -3.50
N ASP A 145 14.56 -45.38 -2.30
CA ASP A 145 14.87 -44.64 -1.06
C ASP A 145 14.90 -45.56 0.17
N THR A 146 15.92 -45.49 1.04
CA THR A 146 15.90 -45.96 2.47
C THR A 146 17.22 -45.68 3.25
N PRO A 147 17.20 -45.33 4.58
CA PRO A 147 18.38 -44.95 5.38
C PRO A 147 18.61 -45.69 6.74
N GLU A 148 19.82 -45.58 7.34
CA GLU A 148 20.27 -46.05 8.70
C GLU A 148 21.35 -45.05 9.26
N GLN A 149 21.47 -44.57 10.52
CA GLN A 149 21.66 -45.15 11.89
C GLN A 149 23.12 -45.59 12.26
N GLU A 150 23.75 -45.29 13.44
CA GLU A 150 23.47 -44.36 14.58
C GLU A 150 24.67 -44.24 15.61
N HIS A 151 24.61 -43.32 16.60
CA HIS A 151 25.26 -43.30 17.97
C HIS A 151 26.78 -43.01 18.29
N GLU A 152 26.99 -42.03 19.22
CA GLU A 152 27.90 -41.88 20.44
C GLU A 152 29.42 -42.31 20.47
N TRP A 153 30.35 -41.77 21.31
CA TRP A 153 30.34 -41.65 22.79
C TRP A 153 31.60 -40.98 23.46
N LYS A 154 31.48 -40.50 24.74
CA LYS A 154 32.49 -40.30 25.85
C LYS A 154 33.60 -39.23 25.71
N ARG A 155 34.08 -38.42 26.69
CA ARG A 155 34.08 -38.26 28.19
C ARG A 155 35.50 -38.41 28.80
N SER A 156 36.02 -37.37 29.51
CA SER A 156 36.69 -37.42 30.85
C SER A 156 37.15 -35.98 31.27
N SER A 157 36.78 -35.44 32.45
CA SER A 157 37.49 -35.41 33.77
C SER A 157 38.77 -34.52 33.81
N ASP A 158 39.16 -33.81 34.88
CA ASP A 158 38.75 -33.82 36.30
C ASP A 158 39.37 -32.61 37.08
N LYS A 159 38.70 -32.13 38.16
CA LYS A 159 39.28 -31.58 39.44
C LYS A 159 40.26 -30.37 39.46
N ASP A 160 40.47 -29.61 40.55
CA ASP A 160 39.87 -29.54 41.91
C ASP A 160 40.18 -28.17 42.60
N LYS A 161 39.26 -27.67 43.47
CA LYS A 161 39.46 -27.11 44.86
C LYS A 161 40.52 -26.00 45.18
N HIS A 162 40.46 -25.21 46.26
CA HIS A 162 39.60 -25.10 47.48
C HIS A 162 39.81 -23.73 48.20
N HIS A 163 38.82 -23.29 49.02
CA HIS A 163 38.91 -22.59 50.35
C HIS A 163 39.82 -21.34 50.55
N ASP A 164 39.66 -20.45 51.56
CA ASP A 164 38.61 -20.08 52.54
C ASP A 164 39.00 -18.66 53.04
N ALA A 165 38.11 -17.66 53.15
CA ALA A 165 37.11 -17.40 54.20
C ALA A 165 37.62 -16.59 55.44
N TYR A 166 36.65 -15.95 56.12
CA TYR A 166 36.72 -15.20 57.39
C TYR A 166 37.34 -13.77 57.40
N ALA A 167 36.85 -12.80 58.20
CA ALA A 167 35.52 -12.58 58.81
C ALA A 167 35.48 -11.24 59.60
N LYS A 168 34.25 -10.68 59.81
CA LYS A 168 33.75 -10.01 61.05
C LYS A 168 34.51 -8.78 61.58
N ASN A 169 33.90 -7.61 61.87
CA ASN A 169 32.93 -7.24 62.94
C ASN A 169 32.93 -5.68 63.00
N LYS A 170 32.09 -4.88 63.68
CA LYS A 170 30.79 -4.97 64.42
C LYS A 170 30.31 -3.51 64.69
N GLU A 171 28.99 -3.28 64.86
CA GLU A 171 28.27 -2.49 65.91
C GLU A 171 28.77 -1.08 66.36
N ASN A 172 27.96 -0.10 66.83
CA ASN A 172 26.52 -0.05 67.11
C ASN A 172 25.94 1.39 67.19
N GLU A 173 24.61 1.48 66.96
CA GLU A 173 23.55 2.23 67.68
C GLU A 173 23.70 3.71 68.17
N GLU A 174 22.75 4.55 67.72
CA GLU A 174 21.71 5.31 68.49
C GLU A 174 22.10 6.29 69.65
N LYS A 175 21.37 7.38 70.02
CA LYS A 175 20.08 8.01 69.64
C LYS A 175 19.97 9.45 70.24
N LYS A 176 18.89 10.19 69.88
CA LYS A 176 18.26 11.35 70.60
C LYS A 176 18.99 12.71 70.65
N GLN A 177 18.34 13.88 70.79
CA GLN A 177 16.98 14.37 70.45
C GLN A 177 16.91 15.91 70.73
N GLU A 178 16.26 16.72 69.88
CA GLU A 178 15.60 18.03 70.21
C GLU A 178 16.44 19.23 70.78
N ASN A 179 16.10 20.52 70.64
CA ASN A 179 14.94 21.23 70.05
C ASN A 179 15.25 22.72 69.69
N LYS A 180 14.27 23.40 69.04
CA LYS A 180 13.99 24.87 68.97
C LYS A 180 14.70 25.82 67.96
N SER A 181 13.94 26.12 66.90
CA SER A 181 13.23 27.41 66.67
C SER A 181 13.73 28.44 65.62
N SER A 182 12.72 29.09 65.02
CA SER A 182 12.64 30.38 64.32
C SER A 182 12.64 30.44 62.77
N GLU A 183 11.80 31.38 62.29
CA GLU A 183 11.62 31.92 60.93
C GLU A 183 11.04 31.02 59.80
N LYS A 184 10.13 31.61 58.99
CA LYS A 184 9.54 30.99 57.79
C LYS A 184 10.44 31.30 56.58
N PRO A 185 11.04 30.29 55.93
CA PRO A 185 11.93 30.54 54.79
C PRO A 185 11.16 30.85 53.50
N LYS A 186 11.86 31.44 52.52
CA LYS A 186 11.41 31.52 51.13
C LYS A 186 11.42 30.11 50.52
N LEU A 187 10.67 29.88 49.44
CA LEU A 187 10.64 28.56 48.75
C LEU A 187 12.05 28.10 48.32
N SER A 188 12.92 29.05 47.95
CA SER A 188 14.35 28.85 47.63
C SER A 188 15.19 28.21 48.72
N ASP A 189 14.71 28.25 49.97
CA ASP A 189 15.48 27.87 51.15
C ASP A 189 15.01 26.49 51.69
N LYS A 190 13.98 25.90 51.06
CA LYS A 190 13.43 24.57 51.37
C LYS A 190 13.43 23.59 50.20
N TYR A 191 13.40 24.12 48.98
CA TYR A 191 13.28 23.33 47.76
C TYR A 191 14.34 23.78 46.76
N THR A 192 14.91 22.81 46.05
CA THR A 192 15.82 23.08 44.93
C THR A 192 15.09 23.85 43.81
N PRO A 193 15.82 24.57 42.93
CA PRO A 193 15.22 25.22 41.78
C PRO A 193 14.40 24.28 40.88
N ALA A 194 14.81 22.99 40.79
CA ALA A 194 14.09 21.96 40.06
C ALA A 194 12.74 21.60 40.72
N GLU A 195 12.71 21.42 42.04
CA GLU A 195 11.46 21.18 42.79
C GLU A 195 10.51 22.38 42.73
N ILE A 196 11.03 23.62 42.71
CA ILE A 196 10.22 24.84 42.54
C ILE A 196 9.66 24.92 41.12
N ALA A 197 10.43 24.52 40.10
CA ALA A 197 9.95 24.45 38.72
C ALA A 197 8.85 23.39 38.56
N LEU A 198 9.06 22.19 39.12
CA LEU A 198 8.05 21.13 39.15
C LEU A 198 6.78 21.57 39.89
N LEU A 199 6.90 22.22 41.06
CA LEU A 199 5.74 22.74 41.80
C LEU A 199 4.92 23.73 40.95
N ARG A 200 5.58 24.64 40.24
CA ARG A 200 4.90 25.59 39.33
C ARG A 200 4.25 24.88 38.14
N ALA A 201 4.89 23.85 37.59
CA ALA A 201 4.34 23.03 36.52
C ALA A 201 3.09 22.27 36.98
N LEU A 202 3.11 21.69 38.18
CA LEU A 202 1.95 21.03 38.81
C LEU A 202 0.82 22.01 39.14
N GLU A 203 1.12 23.22 39.61
CA GLU A 203 0.12 24.27 39.82
C GLU A 203 -0.52 24.74 38.50
N HIS A 204 0.26 24.79 37.42
CA HIS A 204 -0.22 25.10 36.08
C HIS A 204 -1.07 23.96 35.51
N GLU A 205 -0.59 22.71 35.56
CA GLU A 205 -1.32 21.53 35.09
C GLU A 205 -2.62 21.34 35.87
N LYS A 206 -2.63 21.54 37.19
CA LYS A 206 -3.85 21.53 38.00
C LYS A 206 -4.89 22.52 37.46
N LYS A 207 -4.48 23.75 37.13
CA LYS A 207 -5.38 24.74 36.52
C LYS A 207 -5.83 24.29 35.13
N TYR A 208 -4.93 23.78 34.30
CA TYR A 208 -5.24 23.27 32.96
C TYR A 208 -6.27 22.14 33.00
N ILE A 209 -6.09 21.14 33.87
CA ILE A 209 -7.02 20.02 34.09
C ILE A 209 -8.39 20.53 34.54
N GLN A 210 -8.44 21.50 35.45
CA GLN A 210 -9.68 22.14 35.91
C GLN A 210 -10.42 22.95 34.81
N HIS A 211 -9.78 23.22 33.68
CA HIS A 211 -10.35 23.94 32.53
C HIS A 211 -10.43 23.09 31.24
N LEU A 212 -10.27 21.76 31.35
CA LEU A 212 -10.55 20.85 30.23
C LEU A 212 -12.01 21.00 29.80
N ARG A 213 -12.23 20.97 28.48
CA ARG A 213 -13.53 21.33 27.89
C ARG A 213 -14.30 20.09 27.48
N GLU A 214 -15.61 20.18 27.58
CA GLU A 214 -16.51 19.13 27.11
C GLU A 214 -16.72 19.20 25.60
N ASN A 215 -16.71 18.02 24.98
CA ASN A 215 -16.97 17.80 23.58
C ASN A 215 -18.47 17.53 23.40
N ASN A 216 -19.14 18.33 22.58
CA ASN A 216 -20.57 18.22 22.30
C ASN A 216 -20.88 17.25 21.14
N GLY A 217 -19.89 16.54 20.61
CA GLY A 217 -20.05 15.63 19.48
C GLY A 217 -20.20 16.33 18.13
N LYS A 218 -19.98 17.65 18.01
CA LYS A 218 -20.07 18.39 16.73
C LYS A 218 -18.80 19.22 16.49
N ARG A 219 -17.64 18.60 16.74
CA ARG A 219 -16.31 19.21 16.54
C ARG A 219 -15.84 19.04 15.08
N LYS A 220 -14.64 19.53 14.79
CA LYS A 220 -13.92 19.36 13.53
C LYS A 220 -12.50 18.91 13.83
N SER A 221 -11.89 18.17 12.92
CA SER A 221 -10.48 17.80 13.06
C SER A 221 -9.59 19.04 12.95
N PRO A 222 -8.54 19.19 13.80
CA PRO A 222 -7.49 20.19 13.58
C PRO A 222 -6.54 19.78 12.44
N GLN A 223 -6.63 18.53 11.96
CA GLN A 223 -5.84 18.06 10.84
C GLN A 223 -6.44 18.59 9.54
N HIS A 224 -5.72 19.50 8.89
CA HIS A 224 -6.14 20.15 7.64
C HIS A 224 -5.14 19.95 6.49
N LYS A 225 -3.95 19.41 6.78
CA LYS A 225 -2.95 19.06 5.78
C LYS A 225 -3.01 17.57 5.52
N ASN A 226 -3.74 17.17 4.49
CA ASN A 226 -3.56 15.84 3.93
C ASN A 226 -2.22 15.87 3.18
N LEU A 227 -1.27 15.05 3.62
CA LEU A 227 0.07 14.94 3.04
C LEU A 227 0.10 13.90 1.92
N THR A 228 -1.09 13.55 1.40
CA THR A 228 -1.33 12.35 0.59
C THR A 228 -0.47 12.35 -0.67
N GLN A 229 0.59 11.54 -0.65
CA GLN A 229 1.23 11.12 -1.89
C GLN A 229 0.23 10.25 -2.64
N ILE A 230 -0.21 10.72 -3.82
CA ILE A 230 -1.13 9.99 -4.69
C ILE A 230 -0.45 8.86 -5.48
N SER A 231 0.81 8.53 -5.17
CA SER A 231 1.61 7.53 -5.87
C SER A 231 1.55 6.16 -5.19
N ILE A 232 1.48 5.10 -5.99
CA ILE A 232 1.39 3.71 -5.52
C ILE A 232 2.79 3.10 -5.56
N ASP A 233 3.15 2.31 -4.56
CA ASP A 233 4.45 1.64 -4.51
C ASP A 233 4.47 0.44 -5.48
N GLU A 234 5.61 0.17 -6.14
CA GLU A 234 5.66 -0.98 -7.05
C GLU A 234 5.42 -2.33 -6.35
N GLN A 235 5.66 -2.39 -5.03
CA GLN A 235 5.34 -3.54 -4.19
C GLN A 235 3.87 -3.95 -4.26
N ASP A 236 2.94 -2.99 -4.35
CA ASP A 236 1.50 -3.27 -4.38
C ASP A 236 1.02 -3.73 -5.78
N GLN A 237 1.81 -3.54 -6.85
CA GLN A 237 1.36 -3.70 -8.24
C GLN A 237 0.91 -5.12 -8.61
N PHE A 238 1.35 -6.14 -7.87
CA PHE A 238 0.99 -7.55 -8.06
C PHE A 238 0.00 -8.07 -6.99
N SER A 239 -0.65 -7.16 -6.26
CA SER A 239 -1.64 -7.48 -5.22
C SER A 239 -3.04 -6.98 -5.60
N PRO A 240 -4.10 -7.52 -4.96
CA PRO A 240 -5.46 -6.96 -5.08
C PRO A 240 -5.57 -5.49 -4.62
N ASP A 241 -4.60 -5.02 -3.83
CA ASP A 241 -4.51 -3.64 -3.35
C ASP A 241 -3.78 -2.70 -4.34
N ASN A 242 -3.48 -3.14 -5.58
CA ASN A 242 -2.71 -2.39 -6.60
C ASN A 242 -3.25 -1.00 -7.00
N TRP A 243 -4.40 -0.62 -6.46
CA TRP A 243 -5.13 0.63 -6.71
C TRP A 243 -5.06 1.62 -5.54
N LEU A 244 -4.33 1.29 -4.48
CA LEU A 244 -4.31 2.04 -3.21
C LEU A 244 -3.00 2.81 -3.00
N PRO A 245 -3.00 4.15 -3.09
CA PRO A 245 -1.83 4.94 -2.71
C PRO A 245 -1.61 4.90 -1.20
N ARG A 246 -0.40 4.49 -0.80
CA ARG A 246 0.00 4.27 0.59
C ARG A 246 1.26 5.09 0.89
N SER A 247 1.30 5.69 2.08
CA SER A 247 2.41 6.55 2.49
C SER A 247 3.73 5.76 2.57
N PRO A 248 4.84 6.23 1.97
CA PRO A 248 6.15 5.62 2.13
C PRO A 248 6.70 5.73 3.56
N ASP A 249 6.15 6.64 4.37
CA ASP A 249 6.56 6.79 5.78
C ASP A 249 6.11 5.60 6.65
N LEU A 250 5.08 4.85 6.24
CA LEU A 250 4.57 3.71 7.00
C LEU A 250 5.53 2.51 6.92
N ILE A 251 5.86 1.96 8.09
CA ILE A 251 6.70 0.77 8.21
C ILE A 251 5.81 -0.46 8.00
N ARG A 252 5.95 -1.13 6.84
CA ARG A 252 5.27 -2.40 6.55
C ARG A 252 5.80 -3.50 7.49
N LEU A 253 4.88 -4.21 8.14
CA LEU A 253 5.16 -5.24 9.15
C LEU A 253 4.95 -6.67 8.65
N THR A 254 4.26 -6.80 7.51
CA THR A 254 3.87 -8.06 6.86
C THR A 254 4.16 -7.97 5.36
N GLY A 255 5.22 -7.25 4.98
CA GLY A 255 5.63 -7.15 3.58
C GLY A 255 4.59 -6.50 2.67
N LYS A 256 4.36 -7.12 1.51
CA LYS A 256 3.41 -6.66 0.49
C LYS A 256 1.96 -6.84 0.91
N HIS A 257 1.56 -8.06 1.27
CA HIS A 257 0.14 -8.41 1.39
C HIS A 257 -0.13 -9.56 2.39
N PRO A 258 -1.19 -9.47 3.22
CA PRO A 258 -2.06 -8.30 3.43
C PRO A 258 -1.33 -7.17 4.15
N LEU A 259 -1.67 -5.91 3.87
CA LEU A 259 -0.97 -4.78 4.50
C LEU A 259 -1.26 -4.72 6.01
N ASN A 260 -0.19 -4.77 6.79
CA ASN A 260 -0.18 -4.31 8.18
C ASN A 260 1.02 -3.38 8.34
N ALA A 261 0.80 -2.17 8.86
CA ALA A 261 1.82 -1.14 8.91
C ALA A 261 1.63 -0.19 10.11
N GLU A 262 2.75 0.32 10.63
CA GLU A 262 2.77 1.32 11.71
C GLU A 262 3.58 2.55 11.33
N ALA A 263 3.22 3.71 11.88
CA ALA A 263 4.01 4.92 11.69
C ALA A 263 5.30 4.88 12.52
N PRO A 264 6.41 5.47 12.03
CA PRO A 264 7.63 5.67 12.81
C PRO A 264 7.29 6.44 14.08
N LEU A 265 7.67 5.89 15.24
CA LEU A 265 7.20 6.36 16.56
C LEU A 265 7.40 7.87 16.77
N THR A 266 8.54 8.42 16.32
CA THR A 266 8.84 9.86 16.39
C THR A 266 7.90 10.68 15.51
N GLN A 267 7.68 10.28 14.25
CA GLN A 267 6.79 10.98 13.32
C GLN A 267 5.33 10.94 13.81
N LEU A 268 4.88 9.79 14.33
CA LEU A 268 3.54 9.62 14.92
C LEU A 268 3.29 10.63 16.06
N TYR A 269 4.29 10.84 16.92
CA TYR A 269 4.20 11.78 18.03
C TYR A 269 4.33 13.25 17.57
N GLU A 270 5.19 13.54 16.61
CA GLU A 270 5.42 14.89 16.08
C GLU A 270 4.25 15.41 15.22
N ALA A 271 3.46 14.51 14.63
CA ALA A 271 2.17 14.84 14.03
C ALA A 271 1.15 15.36 15.07
N GLY A 272 1.38 15.10 16.35
CA GLY A 272 0.62 15.66 17.47
C GLY A 272 -0.52 14.77 17.95
N LEU A 273 -1.48 15.38 18.64
CA LEU A 273 -2.54 14.65 19.35
C LEU A 273 -3.61 14.04 18.43
N ILE A 274 -3.61 14.40 17.14
CA ILE A 274 -4.50 13.85 16.12
C ILE A 274 -3.62 13.40 14.96
N THR A 275 -3.62 12.10 14.69
CA THR A 275 -2.82 11.45 13.66
C THR A 275 -3.40 11.77 12.27
N PRO A 276 -2.57 12.19 11.29
CA PRO A 276 -2.95 12.27 9.88
C PRO A 276 -3.40 10.91 9.35
N ASN A 277 -4.30 10.91 8.36
CA ASN A 277 -4.84 9.66 7.81
C ASN A 277 -3.74 8.77 7.21
N GLU A 278 -2.72 9.40 6.63
CA GLU A 278 -1.55 8.77 5.99
C GLU A 278 -0.57 8.13 6.97
N LEU A 279 -0.61 8.52 8.26
CA LEU A 279 0.21 7.96 9.34
C LEU A 279 -0.61 7.13 10.34
N HIS A 280 -1.93 7.02 10.13
CA HIS A 280 -2.75 6.16 10.98
C HIS A 280 -2.42 4.70 10.70
N TYR A 281 -2.13 3.91 11.75
CA TYR A 281 -1.74 2.52 11.58
C TYR A 281 -2.78 1.72 10.77
N VAL A 282 -2.30 0.79 9.94
CA VAL A 282 -3.13 -0.09 9.11
C VAL A 282 -3.04 -1.51 9.63
N ARG A 283 -4.19 -2.16 9.83
CA ARG A 283 -4.29 -3.60 10.05
C ARG A 283 -5.35 -4.14 9.10
N ASN A 284 -4.94 -4.94 8.12
CA ASN A 284 -5.82 -5.72 7.25
C ASN A 284 -5.57 -7.22 7.49
N HIS A 285 -6.65 -8.02 7.56
CA HIS A 285 -6.57 -9.48 7.59
C HIS A 285 -6.45 -10.09 6.19
N GLY A 286 -6.81 -9.35 5.13
CA GLY A 286 -6.77 -9.76 3.73
C GLY A 286 -6.86 -8.54 2.80
N PRO A 287 -7.31 -8.71 1.54
CA PRO A 287 -7.53 -7.63 0.58
C PRO A 287 -8.44 -6.51 1.07
N VAL A 288 -8.18 -5.29 0.60
CA VAL A 288 -9.07 -4.13 0.82
C VAL A 288 -10.23 -4.18 -0.20
N PRO A 289 -11.50 -4.33 0.24
CA PRO A 289 -12.63 -4.43 -0.67
C PRO A 289 -12.85 -3.15 -1.49
N ARG A 290 -13.02 -3.32 -2.80
CA ARG A 290 -13.23 -2.21 -3.74
C ARG A 290 -14.71 -1.82 -3.88
N ILE A 291 -15.22 -1.12 -2.88
CA ILE A 291 -16.65 -0.77 -2.76
C ILE A 291 -16.98 0.55 -3.51
N LEU A 292 -18.20 0.69 -4.05
CA LEU A 292 -18.72 1.97 -4.56
C LEU A 292 -19.77 2.52 -3.59
N TRP A 293 -19.75 3.84 -3.31
CA TRP A 293 -20.73 4.50 -2.42
C TRP A 293 -22.16 4.27 -2.92
N GLU A 294 -22.34 4.39 -4.23
CA GLU A 294 -23.61 4.30 -4.95
C GLU A 294 -24.26 2.92 -4.89
N PHE A 295 -23.45 1.87 -4.65
CA PHE A 295 -23.91 0.47 -4.64
C PHE A 295 -23.80 -0.19 -3.27
N HIS A 296 -23.20 0.47 -2.27
CA HIS A 296 -23.07 -0.09 -0.94
C HIS A 296 -24.38 0.03 -0.14
N GLU A 297 -24.72 -1.07 0.51
CA GLU A 297 -25.99 -1.28 1.20
C GLU A 297 -25.70 -1.96 2.55
N LEU A 298 -26.05 -1.30 3.64
CA LEU A 298 -25.92 -1.79 5.01
C LEU A 298 -27.17 -2.56 5.43
N GLU A 299 -27.01 -3.85 5.72
CA GLU A 299 -28.09 -4.71 6.20
C GLU A 299 -28.22 -4.66 7.73
N ILE A 300 -29.44 -4.49 8.23
CA ILE A 300 -29.76 -4.49 9.66
C ILE A 300 -30.83 -5.55 9.94
N THR A 301 -30.48 -6.60 10.68
CA THR A 301 -31.38 -7.73 10.97
C THR A 301 -31.78 -7.80 12.45
N TYR A 302 -33.09 -7.84 12.70
CA TYR A 302 -33.67 -8.11 14.03
C TYR A 302 -34.96 -8.92 13.91
N ASP A 303 -35.17 -9.88 14.81
CA ASP A 303 -36.40 -10.69 14.91
C ASP A 303 -36.85 -11.29 13.56
N GLY A 304 -35.90 -11.84 12.80
CA GLY A 304 -36.13 -12.44 11.48
C GLY A 304 -36.42 -11.45 10.34
N LYS A 305 -36.41 -10.14 10.59
CA LYS A 305 -36.62 -9.08 9.59
C LYS A 305 -35.28 -8.40 9.28
N THR A 306 -35.01 -8.20 8.00
CA THR A 306 -33.86 -7.40 7.53
C THR A 306 -34.37 -6.12 6.88
N GLN A 307 -33.77 -5.00 7.26
CA GLN A 307 -33.87 -3.72 6.57
C GLN A 307 -32.52 -3.41 5.93
N THR A 308 -32.53 -2.63 4.85
CA THR A 308 -31.32 -2.27 4.10
C THR A 308 -31.28 -0.76 3.96
N LEU A 309 -30.13 -0.16 4.26
CA LEU A 309 -29.87 1.27 4.09
C LEU A 309 -28.78 1.48 3.04
N SER A 310 -29.03 2.32 2.05
CA SER A 310 -27.99 2.89 1.20
C SER A 310 -27.08 3.84 2.00
N MET A 311 -25.92 4.16 1.43
CA MET A 311 -25.01 5.14 2.03
C MET A 311 -25.60 6.56 2.10
N ASP A 312 -26.48 6.92 1.16
CA ASP A 312 -27.15 8.23 1.17
C ASP A 312 -28.23 8.29 2.27
N GLU A 313 -29.05 7.24 2.45
CA GLU A 313 -29.99 7.13 3.58
C GLU A 313 -29.27 7.16 4.93
N LEU A 314 -28.11 6.49 5.06
CA LEU A 314 -27.30 6.53 6.28
C LEU A 314 -26.76 7.95 6.60
N LYS A 315 -26.54 8.77 5.57
CA LYS A 315 -26.04 10.16 5.67
C LYS A 315 -27.12 11.17 6.04
N GLU A 316 -28.40 10.80 6.00
CA GLU A 316 -29.52 11.61 6.50
C GLU A 316 -29.62 11.64 8.04
N PHE A 317 -29.02 10.67 8.72
CA PHE A 317 -29.02 10.59 10.18
C PHE A 317 -28.16 11.66 10.86
N ASP A 318 -28.54 12.02 12.08
CA ASP A 318 -27.86 13.04 12.89
C ASP A 318 -26.46 12.57 13.33
N THR A 319 -25.39 13.10 12.72
CA THR A 319 -24.02 12.62 12.96
C THR A 319 -23.33 13.26 14.16
N ILE A 320 -22.48 12.50 14.86
CA ILE A 320 -21.44 13.06 15.73
C ILE A 320 -20.08 13.10 15.02
N ASN A 321 -19.15 13.89 15.54
CA ASN A 321 -17.74 13.96 15.15
C ASN A 321 -16.85 14.16 16.39
N ILE A 322 -16.06 13.15 16.75
CA ILE A 322 -15.24 13.11 17.97
C ILE A 322 -13.88 12.46 17.72
N ALA A 323 -12.86 12.88 18.49
CA ALA A 323 -11.56 12.23 18.49
C ALA A 323 -11.62 10.91 19.28
N VAL A 324 -11.15 9.82 18.68
CA VAL A 324 -11.04 8.50 19.31
C VAL A 324 -9.64 7.95 19.07
N ALA A 325 -8.98 7.46 20.12
CA ALA A 325 -7.74 6.71 20.01
C ALA A 325 -8.03 5.22 19.81
N LEU A 326 -7.48 4.66 18.74
CA LEU A 326 -7.51 3.25 18.45
C LEU A 326 -6.11 2.67 18.69
N ALA A 327 -6.05 1.51 19.32
CA ALA A 327 -4.84 0.70 19.43
C ALA A 327 -5.14 -0.72 18.97
N CYS A 328 -4.19 -1.30 18.23
CA CYS A 328 -4.23 -2.71 17.86
C CYS A 328 -4.06 -3.58 19.12
N ASP A 329 -4.81 -4.67 19.20
CA ASP A 329 -4.65 -5.74 20.19
C ASP A 329 -3.20 -6.26 20.26
N GLY A 330 -2.48 -6.22 19.13
CA GLY A 330 -1.07 -6.58 19.01
C GLY A 330 -0.07 -5.44 19.23
N ASN A 331 -0.47 -4.24 19.66
CA ASN A 331 0.49 -3.15 19.92
C ASN A 331 1.57 -3.61 20.92
N ARG A 332 2.84 -3.30 20.64
CA ARG A 332 4.02 -3.77 21.38
C ARG A 332 4.23 -5.30 21.39
N ARG A 333 3.68 -6.05 20.43
CA ARG A 333 3.86 -7.51 20.32
C ARG A 333 5.33 -7.92 20.20
N LYS A 334 6.17 -7.18 19.45
CA LYS A 334 7.55 -7.60 19.22
C LYS A 334 8.35 -7.73 20.53
N GLU A 335 8.06 -6.92 21.54
CA GLU A 335 8.64 -7.08 22.90
C GLU A 335 8.38 -8.47 23.50
N LEU A 336 7.19 -9.03 23.29
CA LEU A 336 6.85 -10.40 23.70
C LEU A 336 7.56 -11.44 22.82
N ASN A 337 7.63 -11.20 21.51
CA ASN A 337 8.33 -12.09 20.57
C ASN A 337 9.83 -12.21 20.88
N MET A 338 10.50 -11.18 21.42
CA MET A 338 11.90 -11.27 21.87
C MET A 338 12.09 -12.26 23.03
N ILE A 339 11.07 -12.46 23.86
CA ILE A 339 11.06 -13.42 24.97
C ILE A 339 10.74 -14.82 24.43
N LYS A 340 9.67 -14.94 23.65
CA LYS A 340 9.24 -16.19 22.99
C LYS A 340 8.35 -15.84 21.80
N LYS A 341 8.63 -16.37 20.61
CA LYS A 341 7.81 -16.11 19.40
C LYS A 341 6.34 -16.49 19.64
N SER A 342 5.44 -15.54 19.36
CA SER A 342 3.97 -15.72 19.37
C SER A 342 3.44 -15.88 17.94
N LYS A 343 2.15 -16.19 17.78
CA LYS A 343 1.50 -16.45 16.47
C LYS A 343 1.13 -15.16 15.70
N GLY A 344 1.95 -14.11 15.79
CA GLY A 344 1.63 -12.82 15.17
C GLY A 344 2.85 -11.95 14.87
N PHE A 345 2.72 -11.17 13.79
CA PHE A 345 3.74 -10.28 13.26
C PHE A 345 4.14 -9.13 14.20
N ASN A 346 5.32 -8.57 13.91
CA ASN A 346 6.15 -7.79 14.83
C ASN A 346 5.78 -6.29 14.91
N TRP A 347 4.66 -5.95 15.55
CA TRP A 347 4.39 -4.56 15.97
C TRP A 347 5.45 -4.06 16.97
N GLY A 348 6.00 -2.88 16.68
CA GLY A 348 6.63 -2.00 17.65
C GLY A 348 5.58 -1.27 18.50
N ALA A 349 5.82 0.01 18.77
CA ALA A 349 4.95 0.85 19.59
C ALA A 349 4.19 1.93 18.79
N GLY A 350 4.13 1.81 17.46
CA GLY A 350 3.35 2.65 16.56
C GLY A 350 1.98 2.05 16.20
N GLY A 351 1.61 0.88 16.74
CA GLY A 351 0.31 0.22 16.56
C GLY A 351 -0.87 0.90 17.27
N ALA A 352 -0.84 2.23 17.37
CA ALA A 352 -1.88 3.08 17.94
C ALA A 352 -1.93 4.44 17.22
N SER A 353 -3.12 5.04 17.11
CA SER A 353 -3.33 6.33 16.45
C SER A 353 -4.63 6.98 16.96
N CYS A 354 -4.78 8.29 16.79
CA CYS A 354 -5.98 9.00 17.21
C CYS A 354 -6.51 9.90 16.09
N ALA A 355 -7.75 9.69 15.66
CA ALA A 355 -8.38 10.45 14.58
C ALA A 355 -9.77 10.96 15.00
N TYR A 356 -10.25 11.97 14.31
CA TYR A 356 -11.67 12.34 14.36
C TYR A 356 -12.50 11.38 13.50
N TRP A 357 -13.57 10.85 14.06
CA TRP A 357 -14.49 9.94 13.36
C TRP A 357 -15.89 10.53 13.32
N LYS A 358 -16.50 10.55 12.14
CA LYS A 358 -17.81 11.15 11.91
C LYS A 358 -18.80 10.22 11.21
N GLY A 359 -20.01 10.20 11.76
CA GLY A 359 -21.16 9.41 11.31
C GLY A 359 -22.27 9.39 12.37
N PRO A 360 -23.42 8.76 12.11
CA PRO A 360 -24.49 8.62 13.08
C PRO A 360 -24.15 7.64 14.20
N LEU A 361 -24.84 7.78 15.33
CA LEU A 361 -24.77 6.82 16.43
C LEU A 361 -25.45 5.51 16.00
N LEU A 362 -24.75 4.38 16.23
CA LEU A 362 -25.30 3.03 16.00
C LEU A 362 -26.65 2.86 16.70
N ARG A 363 -26.76 3.32 17.94
CA ARG A 363 -28.00 3.35 18.73
C ARG A 363 -29.18 3.87 17.92
N ASP A 364 -29.05 5.05 17.33
CA ASP A 364 -30.17 5.76 16.71
C ASP A 364 -30.54 5.12 15.37
N VAL A 365 -29.56 4.58 14.64
CA VAL A 365 -29.78 3.76 13.43
C VAL A 365 -30.51 2.46 13.76
N LEU A 366 -30.13 1.75 14.83
CA LEU A 366 -30.81 0.54 15.28
C LEU A 366 -32.27 0.81 15.68
N LEU A 367 -32.50 1.89 16.46
CA LEU A 367 -33.85 2.29 16.88
C LEU A 367 -34.75 2.65 15.68
N ALA A 368 -34.23 3.39 14.69
CA ALA A 368 -34.95 3.71 13.46
C ALA A 368 -35.31 2.46 12.63
N ASN A 369 -34.46 1.44 12.65
CA ASN A 369 -34.66 0.16 11.96
C ASN A 369 -35.43 -0.87 12.83
N GLY A 370 -36.20 -0.40 13.82
CA GLY A 370 -37.17 -1.22 14.56
C GLY A 370 -36.58 -2.12 15.66
N VAL A 371 -35.30 -1.95 16.01
CA VAL A 371 -34.72 -2.60 17.19
C VAL A 371 -35.20 -1.85 18.44
N PRO A 372 -35.80 -2.52 19.45
CA PRO A 372 -36.26 -1.85 20.66
C PRO A 372 -35.08 -1.50 21.56
N GLU A 373 -35.18 -0.39 22.30
CA GLU A 373 -34.18 0.01 23.31
C GLU A 373 -33.99 -1.07 24.41
N LYS A 374 -35.00 -1.93 24.61
CA LYS A 374 -34.95 -3.11 25.48
C LYS A 374 -35.61 -4.31 24.78
N PRO A 375 -34.82 -5.26 24.23
CA PRO A 375 -35.34 -6.52 23.70
C PRO A 375 -36.11 -7.33 24.76
N PRO A 376 -37.06 -8.20 24.34
CA PRO A 376 -37.83 -9.02 25.28
C PRO A 376 -36.94 -9.91 26.16
N GLY A 377 -37.09 -9.83 27.48
CA GLY A 377 -36.27 -10.62 28.42
C GLY A 377 -34.84 -10.11 28.62
N LEU A 378 -34.49 -8.90 28.15
CA LEU A 378 -33.22 -8.27 28.49
C LEU A 378 -33.03 -8.20 30.02
N GLY A 379 -31.97 -8.83 30.53
CA GLY A 379 -31.68 -8.97 31.96
C GLY A 379 -32.00 -10.37 32.53
N GLU A 380 -32.88 -11.14 31.89
CA GLU A 380 -33.01 -12.59 32.09
C GLU A 380 -32.07 -13.35 31.15
N ARG A 381 -31.90 -12.82 29.93
CA ARG A 381 -30.94 -13.24 28.91
C ARG A 381 -30.10 -12.06 28.43
N ARG A 382 -28.92 -12.37 27.88
CA ARG A 382 -28.03 -11.39 27.23
C ARG A 382 -28.35 -11.30 25.74
N TYR A 383 -28.07 -10.13 25.18
CA TYR A 383 -28.13 -9.89 23.74
C TYR A 383 -26.80 -9.33 23.26
N TRP A 384 -26.48 -9.59 22.00
CA TRP A 384 -25.28 -9.10 21.33
C TRP A 384 -25.68 -8.34 20.06
N VAL A 385 -24.93 -7.28 19.74
CA VAL A 385 -24.95 -6.64 18.41
C VAL A 385 -23.71 -7.12 17.67
N ASN A 386 -23.94 -7.77 16.54
CA ASN A 386 -22.91 -8.35 15.68
C ASN A 386 -22.66 -7.44 14.48
N PHE A 387 -21.45 -7.52 13.92
CA PHE A 387 -20.97 -6.77 12.78
C PHE A 387 -20.21 -7.71 11.85
N GLU A 388 -20.40 -7.57 10.54
CA GLU A 388 -19.69 -8.32 9.49
C GLU A 388 -19.26 -7.36 8.37
N GLY A 389 -18.01 -7.49 7.91
CA GLY A 389 -17.47 -6.73 6.78
C GLY A 389 -17.85 -7.29 5.41
N THR A 390 -17.43 -6.61 4.34
CA THR A 390 -17.46 -7.15 2.96
C THR A 390 -16.21 -7.94 2.61
N ASP A 391 -15.18 -7.95 3.46
CA ASP A 391 -13.90 -8.58 3.20
C ASP A 391 -13.99 -10.10 3.14
N ASP A 392 -13.33 -10.68 2.15
CA ASP A 392 -13.31 -12.11 1.87
C ASP A 392 -11.92 -12.66 2.26
N LEU A 393 -11.90 -13.54 3.25
CA LEU A 393 -10.68 -14.04 3.90
C LEU A 393 -10.71 -15.57 3.94
N SER A 394 -9.55 -16.21 4.17
CA SER A 394 -9.40 -17.66 4.13
C SER A 394 -10.35 -18.43 5.08
N GLU A 395 -10.71 -17.83 6.22
CA GLU A 395 -11.58 -18.42 7.24
C GLU A 395 -13.00 -17.81 7.23
N GLY A 396 -13.41 -17.26 6.08
CA GLY A 396 -14.65 -16.51 5.92
C GLY A 396 -14.52 -15.03 6.25
N LYS A 397 -15.64 -14.31 6.28
CA LYS A 397 -15.64 -12.85 6.46
C LYS A 397 -15.21 -12.42 7.86
N TYR A 398 -14.68 -11.20 7.98
CA TYR A 398 -14.39 -10.63 9.30
C TYR A 398 -15.69 -10.26 10.02
N ALA A 399 -15.97 -10.95 11.13
CA ALA A 399 -17.12 -10.69 11.97
C ALA A 399 -16.78 -10.75 13.47
N THR A 400 -17.56 -10.03 14.27
CA THR A 400 -17.47 -9.99 15.74
C THR A 400 -18.73 -9.33 16.31
N CYS A 401 -18.89 -9.33 17.63
CA CYS A 401 -19.97 -8.63 18.32
C CYS A 401 -19.49 -7.81 19.52
N ILE A 402 -20.41 -7.01 20.06
CA ILE A 402 -20.35 -6.40 21.40
C ILE A 402 -21.66 -6.64 22.16
N PRO A 403 -21.68 -6.52 23.51
CA PRO A 403 -22.91 -6.59 24.29
C PRO A 403 -23.94 -5.54 23.87
N PHE A 404 -25.22 -5.92 23.81
CA PHE A 404 -26.30 -5.05 23.37
C PHE A 404 -26.44 -3.78 24.22
N GLU A 405 -26.30 -3.92 25.53
CA GLU A 405 -26.34 -2.80 26.49
C GLU A 405 -25.20 -1.81 26.26
N HIS A 406 -24.06 -2.25 25.71
CA HIS A 406 -22.98 -1.35 25.32
C HIS A 406 -23.34 -0.58 24.05
N ALA A 407 -23.88 -1.26 23.04
CA ALA A 407 -24.24 -0.67 21.74
C ALA A 407 -25.39 0.35 21.81
N ILE A 408 -26.39 0.09 22.66
CA ILE A 408 -27.58 0.95 22.80
C ILE A 408 -27.38 2.12 23.80
N SER A 409 -26.25 2.14 24.51
CA SER A 409 -25.94 3.19 25.50
C SER A 409 -25.59 4.52 24.81
N PRO A 410 -26.33 5.61 25.07
CA PRO A 410 -26.01 6.93 24.50
C PRO A 410 -24.68 7.51 25.01
N ASN A 411 -24.14 6.97 26.11
CA ASN A 411 -22.90 7.45 26.74
C ASN A 411 -21.64 6.74 26.25
N ASN A 412 -21.77 5.75 25.35
CA ASN A 412 -20.64 4.99 24.80
C ASN A 412 -20.22 5.47 23.41
N ASP A 413 -20.96 6.39 22.78
CA ASP A 413 -20.61 7.00 21.49
C ASP A 413 -20.26 5.99 20.36
N VAL A 414 -20.95 4.84 20.26
CA VAL A 414 -20.71 3.89 19.17
C VAL A 414 -21.19 4.49 17.84
N ILE A 415 -20.31 4.60 16.85
CA ILE A 415 -20.53 5.34 15.60
C ILE A 415 -20.52 4.38 14.40
N LEU A 416 -21.41 4.61 13.44
CA LEU A 416 -21.26 4.12 12.07
C LEU A 416 -20.54 5.21 11.25
N ALA A 417 -19.21 5.24 11.34
CA ALA A 417 -18.40 6.30 10.76
C ALA A 417 -18.25 6.13 9.24
N TYR A 418 -18.38 7.21 8.48
CA TYR A 418 -18.12 7.30 7.04
C TYR A 418 -17.12 8.42 6.67
N GLU A 419 -16.76 9.28 7.63
CA GLU A 419 -15.70 10.28 7.53
C GLU A 419 -14.64 10.07 8.63
N MET A 420 -13.37 10.32 8.27
CA MET A 420 -12.20 10.27 9.16
C MET A 420 -11.34 11.52 8.93
N ASN A 421 -11.13 12.31 9.99
CA ASN A 421 -10.50 13.63 9.95
C ASN A 421 -11.17 14.59 8.95
N ASP A 422 -12.51 14.67 8.98
CA ASP A 422 -13.36 15.55 8.15
C ASP A 422 -13.26 15.32 6.62
N VAL A 423 -12.73 14.16 6.19
CA VAL A 423 -12.75 13.68 4.79
C VAL A 423 -13.39 12.28 4.71
N PRO A 424 -13.91 11.85 3.55
CA PRO A 424 -14.40 10.48 3.37
C PRO A 424 -13.35 9.45 3.77
N LEU A 425 -13.79 8.33 4.36
CA LEU A 425 -12.89 7.28 4.84
C LEU A 425 -11.86 6.86 3.78
N PRO A 426 -10.57 6.72 4.14
CA PRO A 426 -9.61 5.99 3.32
C PRO A 426 -9.99 4.50 3.23
N PRO A 427 -9.73 3.80 2.11
CA PRO A 427 -10.15 2.41 1.96
C PRO A 427 -9.48 1.43 2.93
N ASP A 428 -8.18 1.56 3.21
CA ASP A 428 -7.46 0.82 4.26
C ASP A 428 -8.12 0.99 5.66
N HIS A 429 -8.86 2.08 5.87
CA HIS A 429 -9.55 2.40 7.12
C HIS A 429 -11.06 2.12 7.09
N GLY A 430 -11.60 1.49 6.04
CA GLY A 430 -12.95 0.93 6.03
C GLY A 430 -14.01 1.68 5.23
N TYR A 431 -13.64 2.43 4.19
CA TYR A 431 -14.58 3.05 3.24
C TYR A 431 -15.62 2.05 2.67
N PRO A 432 -16.90 2.42 2.49
CA PRO A 432 -17.49 3.73 2.74
C PRO A 432 -18.01 3.89 4.19
N VAL A 433 -18.11 2.81 4.96
CA VAL A 433 -18.60 2.83 6.35
C VAL A 433 -17.92 1.78 7.22
N ARG A 434 -17.61 2.15 8.47
CA ARG A 434 -17.09 1.26 9.50
C ARG A 434 -17.81 1.46 10.85
N VAL A 435 -17.66 0.49 11.74
CA VAL A 435 -17.96 0.71 13.18
C VAL A 435 -16.76 1.38 13.86
N ILE A 436 -17.05 2.37 14.71
CA ILE A 436 -16.14 2.91 15.72
C ILE A 436 -16.76 2.72 17.09
N ILE A 437 -16.02 2.08 18.00
CA ILE A 437 -16.40 1.73 19.37
C ILE A 437 -15.36 2.37 20.30
N PRO A 438 -15.63 3.58 20.83
CA PRO A 438 -14.68 4.31 21.64
C PRO A 438 -14.19 3.55 22.88
N GLY A 439 -12.87 3.54 23.11
CA GLY A 439 -12.24 2.82 24.21
C GLY A 439 -12.16 1.30 24.06
N TYR A 440 -12.63 0.72 22.95
CA TYR A 440 -12.45 -0.69 22.60
C TYR A 440 -11.20 -0.93 21.73
N VAL A 441 -10.70 -2.16 21.78
CA VAL A 441 -9.56 -2.63 20.97
C VAL A 441 -9.86 -2.61 19.47
N GLY A 442 -8.81 -2.48 18.66
CA GLY A 442 -8.90 -2.42 17.20
C GLY A 442 -9.74 -3.53 16.59
N GLY A 443 -9.61 -4.77 17.06
CA GLY A 443 -10.35 -5.94 16.53
C GLY A 443 -11.89 -5.88 16.66
N ARG A 444 -12.46 -4.98 17.46
CA ARG A 444 -13.93 -4.82 17.53
C ARG A 444 -14.49 -3.78 16.55
N ASN A 445 -13.63 -2.95 15.96
CA ASN A 445 -13.99 -1.82 15.12
C ASN A 445 -14.10 -2.23 13.63
N VAL A 446 -15.09 -3.08 13.30
CA VAL A 446 -15.25 -3.69 11.95
C VAL A 446 -15.25 -2.64 10.83
N LYS A 447 -14.41 -2.87 9.82
CA LYS A 447 -14.26 -2.06 8.61
C LYS A 447 -15.17 -2.59 7.50
N TRP A 448 -15.42 -1.77 6.48
CA TRP A 448 -16.15 -2.18 5.26
C TRP A 448 -17.51 -2.80 5.61
N LEU A 449 -18.23 -2.18 6.55
CA LEU A 449 -19.35 -2.79 7.26
C LEU A 449 -20.50 -3.10 6.30
N LYS A 450 -20.82 -4.39 6.16
CA LYS A 450 -21.92 -4.87 5.32
C LYS A 450 -23.19 -5.13 6.10
N LYS A 451 -23.08 -5.69 7.31
CA LYS A 451 -24.22 -6.25 8.03
C LYS A 451 -24.11 -6.07 9.54
N ILE A 452 -25.26 -5.80 10.15
CA ILE A 452 -25.48 -5.70 11.59
C ILE A 452 -26.64 -6.62 11.96
N TRP A 453 -26.49 -7.46 12.99
CA TRP A 453 -27.61 -8.26 13.48
C TRP A 453 -27.59 -8.45 14.99
N ILE A 454 -28.78 -8.58 15.57
CA ILE A 454 -28.96 -8.72 17.02
C ILE A 454 -29.29 -10.19 17.33
N SER A 455 -28.58 -10.79 18.28
CA SER A 455 -28.70 -12.21 18.64
C SER A 455 -28.74 -12.44 20.15
N GLU A 456 -29.31 -13.60 20.55
CA GLU A 456 -29.28 -14.15 21.93
C GLU A 456 -28.07 -15.06 22.16
N LYS A 457 -27.10 -15.02 21.26
CA LYS A 457 -25.81 -15.73 21.34
C LYS A 457 -24.70 -14.77 20.97
N GLU A 458 -23.55 -14.95 21.61
CA GLU A 458 -22.28 -14.37 21.19
C GLU A 458 -21.92 -14.84 19.77
N ASN A 459 -21.12 -14.06 19.06
CA ASN A 459 -20.67 -14.39 17.72
C ASN A 459 -19.73 -15.61 17.74
N ASP A 460 -19.91 -16.55 16.82
CA ASP A 460 -19.13 -17.79 16.72
C ASP A 460 -18.26 -17.86 15.45
N SER A 461 -18.09 -16.74 14.73
CA SER A 461 -17.19 -16.66 13.57
C SER A 461 -15.72 -16.84 13.96
N TYR A 462 -14.92 -17.31 13.00
CA TYR A 462 -13.51 -17.65 13.22
C TYR A 462 -12.74 -16.52 13.89
N TYR A 463 -12.81 -15.29 13.38
CA TYR A 463 -12.04 -14.15 13.90
C TYR A 463 -12.55 -13.61 15.24
N HIS A 464 -13.76 -13.97 15.67
CA HIS A 464 -14.25 -13.66 17.02
C HIS A 464 -13.75 -14.67 18.07
N ILE A 465 -13.60 -15.93 17.69
CA ILE A 465 -13.15 -17.02 18.58
C ILE A 465 -11.62 -17.12 18.59
N TRP A 466 -10.99 -17.26 17.42
CA TRP A 466 -9.59 -17.67 17.24
C TRP A 466 -8.58 -16.52 17.07
N ASP A 467 -9.04 -15.27 17.26
CA ASP A 467 -8.25 -14.05 17.21
C ASP A 467 -8.74 -13.04 18.27
N ASN A 468 -7.91 -12.05 18.60
CA ASN A 468 -8.23 -10.95 19.54
C ASN A 468 -8.63 -11.46 20.95
N ARG A 469 -7.85 -12.41 21.49
CA ARG A 469 -7.99 -12.98 22.83
C ARG A 469 -6.65 -13.10 23.57
N VAL A 470 -6.66 -12.85 24.88
CA VAL A 470 -5.51 -13.07 25.77
C VAL A 470 -5.71 -14.37 26.54
N LEU A 471 -4.97 -15.40 26.13
CA LEU A 471 -4.94 -16.68 26.83
C LEU A 471 -3.86 -16.68 27.94
N PRO A 472 -4.07 -17.41 29.05
CA PRO A 472 -3.04 -17.65 30.06
C PRO A 472 -1.71 -18.16 29.47
N SER A 473 -0.60 -17.70 30.04
CA SER A 473 0.77 -17.94 29.53
C SER A 473 1.22 -19.40 29.48
N PHE A 474 0.51 -20.32 30.14
CA PHE A 474 0.77 -21.77 30.04
C PHE A 474 0.28 -22.39 28.72
N VAL A 475 -0.60 -21.70 27.97
CA VAL A 475 -1.03 -22.15 26.64
C VAL A 475 0.02 -21.70 25.63
N THR A 476 0.75 -22.66 25.06
CA THR A 476 1.82 -22.41 24.08
C THR A 476 1.50 -22.86 22.66
N GLU A 477 0.43 -23.65 22.49
CA GLU A 477 -0.05 -24.20 21.22
C GLU A 477 -1.41 -23.57 20.88
N LYS A 478 -1.77 -23.43 19.60
CA LYS A 478 -3.06 -22.81 19.19
C LYS A 478 -4.18 -23.84 19.05
N ASP A 479 -3.80 -25.08 18.82
CA ASP A 479 -4.60 -26.24 18.39
C ASP A 479 -4.75 -27.31 19.50
N GLY A 480 -4.12 -27.12 20.65
CA GLY A 480 -4.27 -28.01 21.81
C GLY A 480 -5.61 -27.83 22.54
N PRO A 481 -6.07 -28.83 23.32
CA PRO A 481 -7.38 -28.81 23.98
C PRO A 481 -7.55 -27.69 25.02
N PHE A 482 -6.46 -27.21 25.62
CA PHE A 482 -6.49 -26.01 26.47
C PHE A 482 -6.73 -24.74 25.66
N ALA A 483 -6.17 -24.64 24.45
CA ALA A 483 -6.35 -23.50 23.57
C ALA A 483 -7.80 -23.44 23.09
N GLU A 484 -8.32 -24.54 22.55
CA GLU A 484 -9.73 -24.72 22.16
C GLU A 484 -10.71 -24.20 23.24
N ALA A 485 -10.55 -24.69 24.48
CA ALA A 485 -11.41 -24.32 25.60
C ALA A 485 -11.27 -22.83 26.01
N LEU A 486 -10.07 -22.26 25.91
CA LEU A 486 -9.79 -20.88 26.33
C LEU A 486 -10.05 -19.84 25.24
N PHE A 487 -10.00 -20.20 23.95
CA PHE A 487 -10.49 -19.35 22.86
C PHE A 487 -12.02 -19.25 22.89
N HIS A 488 -12.73 -20.30 23.30
CA HIS A 488 -14.20 -20.25 23.50
C HIS A 488 -14.64 -19.66 24.85
N HIS A 489 -13.71 -19.35 25.77
CA HIS A 489 -14.07 -18.79 27.07
C HIS A 489 -14.34 -17.27 26.96
N PRO A 490 -15.49 -16.73 27.43
CA PRO A 490 -15.84 -15.33 27.21
C PRO A 490 -14.84 -14.34 27.81
N ASP A 491 -14.32 -14.64 29.01
CA ASP A 491 -13.40 -13.73 29.73
C ASP A 491 -12.00 -13.61 29.12
N THR A 492 -11.65 -14.36 28.07
CA THR A 492 -10.38 -14.18 27.33
C THR A 492 -10.50 -13.17 26.18
N ALA A 493 -11.72 -12.76 25.81
CA ALA A 493 -11.96 -11.85 24.70
C ALA A 493 -11.46 -10.42 24.98
N CYS A 494 -10.63 -9.87 24.08
CA CYS A 494 -10.24 -8.46 24.14
C CYS A 494 -11.45 -7.58 23.79
N ASN A 495 -11.85 -6.69 24.68
CA ASN A 495 -12.95 -5.74 24.47
C ASN A 495 -12.47 -4.30 24.70
N GLU A 496 -12.35 -3.86 25.95
CA GLU A 496 -11.74 -2.56 26.26
C GLU A 496 -10.22 -2.59 26.05
N GLN A 497 -9.64 -1.47 25.60
CA GLN A 497 -8.19 -1.30 25.55
C GLN A 497 -7.60 -1.35 26.98
N ASN A 498 -6.33 -1.75 27.12
CA ASN A 498 -5.66 -1.67 28.41
C ASN A 498 -4.89 -0.36 28.58
N LEU A 499 -4.78 0.08 29.84
CA LEU A 499 -3.94 1.18 30.27
C LEU A 499 -2.49 0.97 29.81
N ASN A 500 -1.98 1.86 28.96
CA ASN A 500 -0.67 1.75 28.34
C ASN A 500 0.05 3.11 28.25
N SER A 501 1.38 3.09 28.26
CA SER A 501 2.22 4.29 28.05
C SER A 501 3.54 3.92 27.41
N VAL A 502 4.04 4.82 26.55
CA VAL A 502 5.20 4.61 25.67
C VAL A 502 6.08 5.87 25.70
N ILE A 503 7.41 5.68 25.76
CA ILE A 503 8.41 6.75 25.63
C ILE A 503 8.68 6.95 24.14
N VAL A 504 8.69 8.21 23.69
CA VAL A 504 9.00 8.59 22.29
C VAL A 504 10.33 9.35 22.23
N LYS A 505 10.63 10.23 23.19
CA LYS A 505 11.95 10.86 23.35
C LYS A 505 12.54 10.59 24.74
N PRO A 506 13.84 10.24 24.86
CA PRO A 506 14.83 10.16 23.78
C PRO A 506 14.52 9.05 22.78
N ALA A 507 14.72 9.35 21.50
CA ALA A 507 14.25 8.54 20.39
C ALA A 507 15.18 7.35 20.12
N GLN A 508 14.66 6.35 19.41
CA GLN A 508 15.43 5.20 18.94
C GLN A 508 16.58 5.68 18.05
N GLY A 509 17.81 5.40 18.46
CA GLY A 509 19.00 5.82 17.74
C GLY A 509 19.48 7.25 18.03
N GLU A 510 18.81 7.99 18.93
CA GLU A 510 19.25 9.34 19.32
C GLU A 510 20.63 9.29 19.99
N LYS A 511 21.57 10.09 19.47
CA LYS A 511 22.94 10.24 20.01
C LYS A 511 23.11 11.61 20.68
N ILE A 512 23.47 11.63 21.96
CA ILE A 512 23.85 12.84 22.70
C ILE A 512 25.37 12.83 22.96
N PRO A 513 26.16 13.74 22.34
CA PRO A 513 27.60 13.83 22.60
C PRO A 513 27.89 14.22 24.05
N LEU A 514 28.84 13.53 24.71
CA LEU A 514 29.14 13.78 26.12
C LEU A 514 29.66 15.20 26.42
N HIS A 515 30.20 15.92 25.43
CA HIS A 515 30.60 17.32 25.60
C HIS A 515 29.40 18.30 25.75
N ARG A 516 28.19 17.88 25.34
CA ARG A 516 26.92 18.61 25.58
C ARG A 516 26.30 18.27 26.94
N ALA A 517 26.89 17.36 27.72
CA ALA A 517 26.42 16.95 29.05
C ALA A 517 26.66 18.01 30.15
N LYS A 518 26.48 19.29 29.86
CA LYS A 518 26.77 20.36 30.83
C LYS A 518 25.66 20.46 31.87
N LYS A 519 26.05 20.46 33.14
CA LYS A 519 25.14 20.63 34.28
C LYS A 519 24.34 21.93 34.12
N GLY A 520 23.02 21.84 34.18
CA GLY A 520 22.10 22.96 33.93
C GLY A 520 21.50 23.00 32.52
N GLU A 521 21.99 22.19 31.56
CA GLU A 521 21.26 21.95 30.31
C GLU A 521 20.11 20.95 30.56
N GLY A 522 18.91 21.30 30.11
CA GLY A 522 17.70 20.50 30.30
C GLY A 522 17.43 19.56 29.13
N TYR A 523 16.90 18.38 29.43
CA TYR A 523 16.39 17.42 28.46
C TYR A 523 14.92 17.12 28.75
N ARG A 524 14.10 17.01 27.70
CA ARG A 524 12.67 16.67 27.80
C ARG A 524 12.45 15.21 27.43
N ILE A 525 12.04 14.41 28.40
CA ILE A 525 11.55 13.05 28.17
C ILE A 525 10.06 13.16 27.88
N GLU A 526 9.60 12.58 26.77
CA GLU A 526 8.23 12.75 26.29
C GLU A 526 7.70 11.51 25.57
N GLY A 527 6.37 11.37 25.54
CA GLY A 527 5.69 10.25 24.92
C GLY A 527 4.18 10.31 25.08
N TYR A 528 3.48 9.20 24.85
CA TYR A 528 2.01 9.14 24.91
C TYR A 528 1.49 8.10 25.91
N ALA A 529 0.21 8.21 26.28
CA ALA A 529 -0.51 7.25 27.12
C ALA A 529 -2.02 7.19 26.77
N TYR A 530 -2.64 6.04 26.96
CA TYR A 530 -4.08 5.81 26.73
C TYR A 530 -4.66 4.76 27.70
N ASP A 531 -5.99 4.68 27.79
CA ASP A 531 -6.73 3.66 28.53
C ASP A 531 -8.05 3.33 27.83
N GLY A 532 -8.60 2.13 28.06
CA GLY A 532 -9.88 1.71 27.50
C GLY A 532 -11.09 2.20 28.29
N GLY A 533 -12.29 1.82 27.85
CA GLY A 533 -13.56 2.10 28.52
C GLY A 533 -13.94 3.59 28.65
N GLY A 534 -13.09 4.49 28.17
CA GLY A 534 -13.21 5.94 28.30
C GLY A 534 -12.67 6.49 29.63
N HIS A 535 -11.72 5.81 30.26
CA HIS A 535 -11.17 6.22 31.56
C HIS A 535 -10.07 7.29 31.42
N GLU A 536 -10.04 8.28 32.32
CA GLU A 536 -8.95 9.27 32.37
C GLU A 536 -7.63 8.61 32.82
N VAL A 537 -6.56 8.79 32.05
CA VAL A 537 -5.18 8.57 32.49
C VAL A 537 -4.78 9.70 33.45
N GLN A 538 -5.04 9.49 34.75
CA GLN A 538 -4.91 10.49 35.82
C GLN A 538 -3.48 10.85 36.21
N ARG A 539 -2.50 10.03 35.85
CA ARG A 539 -1.08 10.25 36.18
C ARG A 539 -0.18 9.45 35.26
N VAL A 540 0.91 10.06 34.81
CA VAL A 540 2.05 9.39 34.17
C VAL A 540 3.30 9.67 35.00
N GLU A 541 4.16 8.67 35.16
CA GLU A 541 5.38 8.76 35.94
C GLU A 541 6.57 8.17 35.18
N VAL A 542 7.74 8.82 35.28
CA VAL A 542 9.02 8.35 34.69
C VAL A 542 10.05 8.08 35.78
N SER A 543 10.77 6.96 35.66
CA SER A 543 11.89 6.55 36.51
C SER A 543 13.20 6.59 35.73
N LEU A 544 14.29 7.04 36.36
CA LEU A 544 15.66 7.01 35.81
C LEU A 544 16.59 6.00 36.50
N ASP A 545 16.13 5.37 37.59
CA ASP A 545 16.95 4.56 38.51
C ASP A 545 16.56 3.07 38.56
N GLY A 546 15.75 2.61 37.60
CA GLY A 546 15.26 1.23 37.52
C GLY A 546 13.93 0.96 38.24
N GLY A 547 13.24 2.02 38.66
CA GLY A 547 11.88 2.01 39.23
C GLY A 547 11.83 2.27 40.74
N ALA A 548 12.94 2.73 41.34
CA ALA A 548 13.03 3.02 42.77
C ALA A 548 12.45 4.40 43.11
N THR A 549 12.66 5.41 42.26
CA THR A 549 12.04 6.74 42.36
C THR A 549 11.33 7.13 41.07
N TRP A 550 10.30 7.97 41.19
CA TRP A 550 9.38 8.29 40.11
C TRP A 550 9.13 9.80 40.05
N LEU A 551 9.34 10.37 38.87
CA LEU A 551 9.09 11.77 38.53
C LEU A 551 7.69 11.89 37.92
N TYR A 552 6.91 12.87 38.38
CA TYR A 552 5.59 13.17 37.83
C TYR A 552 5.73 13.80 36.43
N CYS A 553 4.95 13.33 35.45
CA CYS A 553 4.94 13.87 34.09
C CYS A 553 3.71 14.74 33.84
N ILE A 554 3.91 15.91 33.24
CA ILE A 554 2.84 16.85 32.86
C ILE A 554 2.11 16.30 31.65
N ARG A 555 0.77 16.25 31.71
CA ARG A 555 -0.08 15.72 30.64
C ARG A 555 -0.67 16.82 29.75
N LYS A 556 -0.84 16.52 28.47
CA LYS A 556 -1.46 17.34 27.44
C LYS A 556 -2.52 16.52 26.70
N PHE A 557 -3.76 16.97 26.79
CA PHE A 557 -4.93 16.38 26.13
C PHE A 557 -5.31 17.19 24.89
N PRO A 558 -6.14 16.64 23.98
CA PRO A 558 -6.86 17.43 22.97
C PRO A 558 -7.70 18.55 23.61
N ASP A 559 -8.06 19.58 22.84
CA ASP A 559 -8.79 20.77 23.33
C ASP A 559 -10.16 20.46 23.97
N TYR A 560 -10.80 19.38 23.54
CA TYR A 560 -12.11 18.92 24.01
C TYR A 560 -12.07 17.40 24.28
N PRO A 561 -11.42 16.94 25.37
CA PRO A 561 -11.19 15.52 25.59
C PRO A 561 -12.30 14.84 26.39
N ILE A 562 -13.17 15.61 27.07
CA ILE A 562 -14.24 15.08 27.91
C ILE A 562 -15.50 14.86 27.06
N ARG A 563 -16.11 13.68 27.17
CA ARG A 563 -17.48 13.37 26.72
C ARG A 563 -18.33 12.96 27.91
N HIS A 564 -19.63 13.25 27.87
CA HIS A 564 -20.62 12.80 28.87
C HIS A 564 -20.19 13.07 30.33
N GLY A 565 -19.54 14.21 30.57
CA GLY A 565 -18.97 14.62 31.86
C GLY A 565 -17.75 13.84 32.38
N ASN A 566 -17.49 12.60 31.94
CA ASN A 566 -16.43 11.76 32.51
C ASN A 566 -15.70 10.77 31.56
N LYS A 567 -16.09 10.69 30.28
CA LYS A 567 -15.48 9.81 29.29
C LYS A 567 -14.32 10.50 28.56
N PHE A 568 -13.20 9.79 28.40
CA PHE A 568 -12.02 10.21 27.67
C PHE A 568 -11.70 9.20 26.57
N TRP A 569 -12.07 9.51 25.33
CA TRP A 569 -11.90 8.57 24.20
C TRP A 569 -10.58 8.72 23.45
N SER A 570 -9.83 9.79 23.72
CA SER A 570 -8.53 10.08 23.10
C SER A 570 -7.38 9.71 24.04
N TRP A 571 -6.22 9.42 23.45
CA TRP A 571 -4.94 9.39 24.16
C TRP A 571 -4.55 10.77 24.71
N LEU A 572 -3.45 10.82 25.45
CA LEU A 572 -2.77 12.05 25.83
C LEU A 572 -1.28 11.97 25.51
N HIS A 573 -0.64 13.12 25.33
CA HIS A 573 0.82 13.24 25.33
C HIS A 573 1.28 13.66 26.72
N TRP A 574 2.45 13.23 27.14
CA TRP A 574 3.05 13.57 28.43
C TRP A 574 4.51 13.97 28.26
N HIS A 575 5.03 14.78 29.18
CA HIS A 575 6.45 15.10 29.24
C HIS A 575 6.96 15.34 30.67
N VAL A 576 8.27 15.23 30.86
CA VAL A 576 8.98 15.68 32.06
C VAL A 576 10.33 16.29 31.66
N ASP A 577 10.63 17.45 32.25
CA ASP A 577 11.88 18.17 32.04
C ASP A 577 12.87 17.80 33.15
N VAL A 578 14.06 17.32 32.77
CA VAL A 578 15.11 16.85 33.68
C VAL A 578 16.48 17.44 33.29
N ASP A 579 17.42 17.52 34.23
CA ASP A 579 18.81 17.90 33.91
C ASP A 579 19.44 16.79 33.04
N ILE A 580 20.13 17.16 31.96
CA ILE A 580 20.69 16.20 31.00
C ILE A 580 21.67 15.21 31.68
N SER A 581 22.36 15.64 32.75
CA SER A 581 23.25 14.78 33.51
C SER A 581 22.52 13.69 34.30
N HIS A 582 21.20 13.83 34.54
CA HIS A 582 20.37 12.77 35.13
C HIS A 582 20.00 11.72 34.09
N VAL A 583 19.69 12.13 32.86
CA VAL A 583 19.42 11.22 31.73
C VAL A 583 20.67 10.40 31.40
N ILE A 584 21.83 11.06 31.36
CA ILE A 584 23.14 10.48 31.08
C ILE A 584 23.59 9.48 32.15
N ARG A 585 23.20 9.67 33.41
CA ARG A 585 23.46 8.72 34.51
C ARG A 585 22.33 7.70 34.71
N ALA A 586 21.26 7.76 33.92
CA ALA A 586 20.14 6.83 34.07
C ALA A 586 20.60 5.42 33.70
N LYS A 587 20.23 4.41 34.51
CA LYS A 587 20.46 3.01 34.13
C LYS A 587 19.46 2.56 33.04
N SER A 588 18.30 3.20 33.05
CA SER A 588 17.16 2.94 32.18
C SER A 588 16.13 4.04 32.42
N ILE A 589 15.50 4.52 31.36
CA ILE A 589 14.34 5.41 31.43
C ILE A 589 13.10 4.54 31.34
N MET A 590 12.26 4.52 32.38
CA MET A 590 11.06 3.68 32.47
C MET A 590 9.82 4.57 32.62
N VAL A 591 8.71 4.23 31.96
CA VAL A 591 7.42 4.92 32.14
C VAL A 591 6.34 3.96 32.64
N ARG A 592 5.42 4.50 33.45
CA ARG A 592 4.13 3.88 33.79
C ARG A 592 3.04 4.93 33.93
N CYS A 593 1.78 4.53 33.80
CA CYS A 593 0.63 5.41 34.05
C CYS A 593 -0.44 4.78 34.95
N PHE A 594 -1.35 5.61 35.45
CA PHE A 594 -2.44 5.25 36.35
C PHE A 594 -3.77 5.86 35.87
N ASN A 595 -4.87 5.11 36.03
CA ASN A 595 -6.20 5.56 35.67
C ASN A 595 -7.07 6.00 36.86
N VAL A 596 -8.35 6.27 36.61
CA VAL A 596 -9.35 6.68 37.61
C VAL A 596 -9.48 5.67 38.76
N PHE A 597 -9.33 4.38 38.49
CA PHE A 597 -9.39 3.29 39.49
C PHE A 597 -8.07 3.06 40.23
N LYS A 598 -7.00 3.78 39.85
CA LYS A 598 -5.62 3.58 40.35
C LYS A 598 -5.00 2.26 39.92
N ASN A 599 -5.55 1.61 38.89
CA ASN A 599 -4.86 0.53 38.17
C ASN A 599 -3.56 1.09 37.56
N THR A 600 -2.55 0.24 37.42
CA THR A 600 -1.22 0.58 36.88
C THR A 600 -0.71 -0.54 36.01
N GLN A 601 0.18 -0.20 35.08
CA GLN A 601 0.92 -1.15 34.27
C GLN A 601 1.81 -2.08 35.13
N PRO A 602 1.94 -3.38 34.77
CA PRO A 602 2.85 -4.31 35.43
C PRO A 602 4.32 -3.99 35.09
N ARG A 603 5.24 -4.39 35.97
CA ARG A 603 6.69 -4.20 35.71
C ARG A 603 7.18 -5.11 34.59
N GLU A 604 6.94 -6.40 34.72
CA GLU A 604 7.38 -7.42 33.77
C GLU A 604 6.27 -7.72 32.75
N PRO A 605 6.61 -8.09 31.49
CA PRO A 605 5.63 -8.46 30.47
C PRO A 605 4.91 -9.78 30.77
N ASN A 606 3.63 -9.85 30.43
CA ASN A 606 2.83 -11.06 30.53
C ASN A 606 2.66 -11.69 29.13
N TRP A 607 3.48 -12.69 28.81
CA TRP A 607 3.45 -13.38 27.52
C TRP A 607 2.17 -14.19 27.33
N ASN A 608 1.66 -14.24 26.10
CA ASN A 608 0.54 -15.07 25.68
C ASN A 608 0.71 -15.49 24.21
N VAL A 609 0.07 -16.60 23.81
CA VAL A 609 0.26 -17.24 22.49
C VAL A 609 -0.03 -16.34 21.27
N MET A 610 -0.91 -15.34 21.42
CA MET A 610 -1.25 -14.37 20.37
C MET A 610 -0.39 -13.09 20.42
N GLY A 611 0.45 -12.95 21.45
CA GLY A 611 1.29 -11.78 21.67
C GLY A 611 0.51 -10.48 21.84
N MET A 612 -0.66 -10.54 22.48
CA MET A 612 -1.61 -9.43 22.57
C MET A 612 -1.56 -8.69 23.91
N MET A 613 -2.05 -7.44 23.92
CA MET A 613 -2.29 -6.61 25.09
C MET A 613 -1.04 -6.38 25.96
N ASN A 614 0.15 -6.27 25.36
CA ASN A 614 1.37 -5.96 26.11
C ASN A 614 1.32 -4.51 26.65
N ASN A 615 1.33 -4.38 27.98
CA ASN A 615 1.36 -3.09 28.65
C ASN A 615 2.38 -2.98 29.79
N CYS A 616 3.45 -3.78 29.82
CA CYS A 616 4.49 -3.61 30.84
C CYS A 616 5.18 -2.23 30.76
N TRP A 617 5.97 -1.87 31.78
CA TRP A 617 6.69 -0.60 31.83
C TRP A 617 7.61 -0.43 30.62
N TYR A 618 7.26 0.50 29.73
CA TYR A 618 8.08 0.75 28.54
C TYR A 618 9.43 1.35 28.97
N THR A 619 10.52 0.77 28.46
CA THR A 619 11.87 1.00 28.97
C THR A 619 12.83 1.35 27.83
N VAL A 620 13.47 2.51 27.91
CA VAL A 620 14.56 2.93 27.02
C VAL A 620 15.89 2.81 27.78
N ARG A 621 16.95 2.33 27.11
CA ARG A 621 18.29 2.16 27.70
C ARG A 621 19.32 3.07 27.03
N PRO A 622 20.11 3.84 27.79
CA PRO A 622 21.30 4.51 27.26
C PRO A 622 22.47 3.53 27.14
N GLU A 623 23.21 3.63 26.05
CA GLU A 623 24.45 2.89 25.76
C GLU A 623 25.54 3.93 25.41
N ILE A 624 26.79 3.73 25.85
CA ILE A 624 27.90 4.61 25.45
C ILE A 624 28.50 4.07 24.16
N THR A 625 28.65 4.93 23.15
CA THR A 625 29.20 4.58 21.84
C THR A 625 30.25 5.58 21.37
N GLU A 626 31.31 5.07 20.77
CA GLU A 626 32.34 5.81 20.04
C GLU A 626 32.16 5.45 18.54
N ASP A 627 31.95 6.44 17.67
CA ASP A 627 31.96 6.24 16.21
C ASP A 627 33.38 6.50 15.69
N ASP A 628 33.85 5.67 14.75
CA ASP A 628 35.18 5.82 14.12
C ASP A 628 35.36 7.19 13.43
N ASP A 629 34.28 7.81 12.95
CA ASP A 629 34.27 9.13 12.30
C ASP A 629 34.14 10.31 13.29
N SER A 630 33.95 10.08 14.59
CA SER A 630 33.77 11.15 15.58
C SER A 630 34.68 11.01 16.80
N GLU A 631 35.63 11.93 16.97
CA GLU A 631 36.58 11.96 18.11
C GLU A 631 35.93 12.21 19.49
N THR A 632 34.60 12.16 19.63
CA THR A 632 33.91 12.38 20.91
C THR A 632 32.90 11.28 21.24
N PRO A 633 33.02 10.59 22.39
CA PRO A 633 32.04 9.61 22.84
C PRO A 633 30.65 10.24 23.03
N SER A 634 29.63 9.46 22.68
CA SER A 634 28.21 9.83 22.75
C SER A 634 27.40 8.78 23.51
N ILE A 635 26.23 9.18 23.99
CA ILE A 635 25.23 8.26 24.54
C ILE A 635 24.14 8.05 23.50
N LEU A 636 23.96 6.79 23.13
CA LEU A 636 22.96 6.27 22.21
C LEU A 636 21.76 5.76 23.00
N PHE A 637 20.54 6.17 22.63
CA PHE A 637 19.32 5.65 23.25
C PHE A 637 18.70 4.52 22.44
N ARG A 638 18.45 3.39 23.11
CA ARG A 638 17.79 2.21 22.55
C ARG A 638 16.42 2.01 23.18
N HIS A 639 15.40 1.89 22.36
CA HIS A 639 14.07 1.40 22.71
C HIS A 639 14.10 -0.13 22.88
N PRO A 640 13.05 -0.78 23.44
CA PRO A 640 12.99 -2.23 23.59
C PRO A 640 13.29 -2.96 22.28
N VAL A 641 12.63 -2.53 21.21
CA VAL A 641 12.65 -3.14 19.88
C VAL A 641 12.47 -2.05 18.81
N GLU A 642 13.01 -2.27 17.62
CA GLU A 642 12.54 -1.58 16.41
C GLU A 642 11.43 -2.39 15.75
N PRO A 643 10.47 -1.75 15.05
CA PRO A 643 9.37 -2.43 14.37
C PRO A 643 9.85 -3.36 13.22
N ALA A 644 8.95 -4.19 12.70
CA ALA A 644 9.23 -5.18 11.65
C ALA A 644 10.40 -6.13 12.03
N THR A 645 11.29 -6.44 11.08
CA THR A 645 12.45 -7.33 11.25
C THR A 645 13.72 -6.64 11.77
N LYS A 646 13.69 -5.33 12.05
CA LYS A 646 14.90 -4.57 12.46
C LYS A 646 15.39 -4.89 13.88
N ASP A 647 16.70 -5.09 14.05
CA ASP A 647 17.31 -5.57 15.31
C ASP A 647 17.96 -4.49 16.20
N GLY A 648 17.71 -3.21 15.93
CA GLY A 648 18.33 -2.09 16.61
C GLY A 648 17.89 -1.84 18.07
N GLY A 649 16.97 -2.64 18.63
CA GLY A 649 16.52 -2.51 20.03
C GLY A 649 17.47 -3.13 21.06
N TRP A 650 17.28 -2.79 22.35
CA TRP A 650 18.09 -3.38 23.43
C TRP A 650 17.64 -4.79 23.83
N MET A 651 16.38 -5.18 23.58
CA MET A 651 15.95 -6.56 23.75
C MET A 651 16.64 -7.42 22.69
N LYS A 652 17.11 -8.60 23.10
CA LYS A 652 17.73 -9.59 22.21
C LYS A 652 16.95 -10.91 22.30
N PRO A 653 16.88 -11.72 21.22
CA PRO A 653 16.11 -12.96 21.23
C PRO A 653 16.56 -13.89 22.35
N SER A 654 15.60 -14.55 23.00
CA SER A 654 15.85 -15.53 24.04
C SER A 654 16.65 -16.73 23.54
N VAL A 655 17.21 -17.51 24.47
CA VAL A 655 17.91 -18.76 24.15
C VAL A 655 16.97 -19.76 23.47
N GLU A 656 15.68 -19.77 23.84
CA GLU A 656 14.65 -20.60 23.19
C GLU A 656 14.48 -20.24 21.71
N ASN A 657 14.31 -18.94 21.40
CA ASN A 657 14.21 -18.45 20.02
C ASN A 657 15.45 -18.78 19.19
N LYS A 658 16.65 -18.55 19.74
CA LYS A 658 17.93 -18.84 19.06
C LYS A 658 18.13 -20.32 18.76
N ILE A 659 17.66 -21.21 19.65
CA ILE A 659 17.69 -22.66 19.44
C ILE A 659 16.67 -23.07 18.36
N ALA A 660 15.53 -22.39 18.26
CA ALA A 660 14.57 -22.62 17.18
C ALA A 660 15.15 -22.20 15.83
N GLU A 661 15.74 -21.00 15.72
CA GLU A 661 16.41 -20.48 14.52
C GLU A 661 17.54 -21.42 14.05
N ALA A 662 18.45 -21.83 14.94
CA ALA A 662 19.51 -22.78 14.59
C ALA A 662 18.98 -24.15 14.10
N LYS A 663 17.81 -24.59 14.57
CA LYS A 663 17.12 -25.80 14.08
C LYS A 663 16.40 -25.60 12.75
N GLN A 664 16.02 -24.35 12.41
CA GLN A 664 15.50 -24.02 11.09
C GLN A 664 16.62 -24.05 10.05
N GLU A 665 17.78 -23.44 10.35
CA GLU A 665 18.97 -23.40 9.49
C GLU A 665 19.51 -24.80 9.14
N ALA A 666 19.67 -25.68 10.13
CA ALA A 666 20.34 -26.98 10.06
C ALA A 666 19.66 -28.10 9.23
N GLY A 667 18.90 -27.73 8.19
CA GLY A 667 18.36 -28.66 7.18
C GLY A 667 18.33 -27.96 5.82
N ALA A 668 19.37 -28.16 5.02
CA ALA A 668 19.50 -27.66 3.66
C ALA A 668 19.93 -28.81 2.72
N PRO A 669 19.31 -29.00 1.53
CA PRO A 669 19.79 -29.94 0.52
C PRO A 669 21.02 -29.40 -0.23
N GLU A 670 21.86 -30.30 -0.77
CA GLU A 670 23.14 -29.96 -1.44
C GLU A 670 23.01 -29.43 -2.88
N LYS A 671 21.80 -29.26 -3.42
CA LYS A 671 21.59 -28.86 -4.81
C LYS A 671 21.59 -27.34 -4.96
N GLU A 672 22.52 -26.80 -5.72
CA GLU A 672 22.59 -25.36 -6.03
C GLU A 672 21.77 -24.98 -7.27
N PHE A 673 21.19 -23.77 -7.26
CA PHE A 673 20.43 -23.20 -8.37
C PHE A 673 20.94 -21.80 -8.76
N THR A 674 20.98 -21.53 -10.05
CA THR A 674 21.32 -20.22 -10.63
C THR A 674 20.13 -19.26 -10.62
N ARG A 675 20.39 -17.96 -10.79
CA ARG A 675 19.32 -16.95 -10.87
C ARG A 675 18.43 -17.21 -12.10
N GLU A 676 19.07 -17.51 -13.22
CA GLU A 676 18.49 -17.71 -14.54
C GLU A 676 17.68 -19.02 -14.65
N GLU A 677 17.85 -19.95 -13.70
CA GLU A 677 16.95 -21.09 -13.49
C GLU A 677 15.72 -20.66 -12.70
N ILE A 678 15.91 -20.05 -11.52
CA ILE A 678 14.82 -19.66 -10.62
C ILE A 678 13.82 -18.70 -11.31
N GLU A 679 14.31 -17.73 -12.08
CA GLU A 679 13.48 -16.70 -12.75
C GLU A 679 12.45 -17.26 -13.76
N LYS A 680 12.59 -18.52 -14.19
CA LYS A 680 11.63 -19.21 -15.08
C LYS A 680 10.35 -19.63 -14.37
N HIS A 681 10.43 -19.91 -13.07
CA HIS A 681 9.39 -20.53 -12.26
C HIS A 681 8.53 -19.45 -11.56
N ASN A 682 7.83 -18.65 -12.38
CA ASN A 682 7.17 -17.40 -11.97
C ASN A 682 5.63 -17.37 -12.18
N THR A 683 4.99 -18.53 -12.31
CA THR A 683 3.55 -18.65 -12.67
C THR A 683 2.74 -19.39 -11.61
N GLN A 684 1.40 -19.42 -11.74
CA GLN A 684 0.55 -20.13 -10.78
C GLN A 684 0.72 -21.66 -10.80
N ASP A 685 1.06 -22.24 -11.95
CA ASP A 685 1.26 -23.69 -12.09
C ASP A 685 2.74 -24.10 -11.96
N ASP A 686 3.63 -23.13 -11.73
CA ASP A 686 5.08 -23.33 -11.61
C ASP A 686 5.71 -22.13 -10.86
N CYS A 687 5.78 -22.24 -9.53
CA CYS A 687 6.05 -21.13 -8.61
C CYS A 687 7.21 -21.45 -7.64
N TRP A 688 8.42 -20.95 -7.94
CA TRP A 688 9.56 -21.09 -7.02
C TRP A 688 9.80 -19.82 -6.19
N LEU A 689 10.23 -20.01 -4.95
CA LEU A 689 10.57 -18.94 -4.00
C LEU A 689 12.01 -19.07 -3.53
N VAL A 690 12.64 -17.92 -3.21
CA VAL A 690 13.91 -17.86 -2.49
C VAL A 690 13.69 -17.31 -1.08
N VAL A 691 13.89 -18.12 -0.05
CA VAL A 691 13.78 -17.72 1.38
C VAL A 691 15.06 -18.14 2.10
N ASP A 692 15.70 -17.21 2.80
CA ASP A 692 16.94 -17.43 3.56
C ASP A 692 18.06 -18.10 2.73
N GLY A 693 18.16 -17.73 1.44
CA GLY A 693 19.12 -18.30 0.48
C GLY A 693 18.78 -19.72 -0.01
N LYS A 694 17.62 -20.27 0.37
CA LYS A 694 17.13 -21.59 -0.02
C LYS A 694 16.01 -21.46 -1.07
N VAL A 695 15.96 -22.42 -1.99
CA VAL A 695 14.98 -22.46 -3.09
C VAL A 695 13.87 -23.47 -2.78
N TYR A 696 12.63 -23.08 -3.01
CA TYR A 696 11.43 -23.84 -2.65
C TYR A 696 10.42 -23.87 -3.79
N ASP A 697 9.79 -25.03 -4.03
CA ASP A 697 8.61 -25.14 -4.90
C ASP A 697 7.33 -24.89 -4.08
N ALA A 698 6.75 -23.70 -4.24
CA ALA A 698 5.55 -23.29 -3.51
C ALA A 698 4.25 -23.59 -4.28
N THR A 699 4.31 -24.23 -5.45
CA THR A 699 3.15 -24.44 -6.34
C THR A 699 1.99 -25.14 -5.62
N SER A 700 2.28 -26.20 -4.85
CA SER A 700 1.29 -26.94 -4.06
C SER A 700 0.80 -26.22 -2.79
N VAL A 701 1.39 -25.07 -2.44
CA VAL A 701 1.01 -24.24 -1.28
C VAL A 701 0.00 -23.16 -1.68
N LEU A 702 -0.01 -22.73 -2.95
CA LEU A 702 -0.85 -21.66 -3.46
C LEU A 702 -2.35 -21.86 -3.21
N GLU A 703 -2.84 -23.10 -3.29
CA GLU A 703 -4.28 -23.42 -3.17
C GLU A 703 -4.84 -23.23 -1.76
N TRP A 704 -4.03 -23.40 -0.72
CA TRP A 704 -4.48 -23.41 0.69
C TRP A 704 -3.78 -22.36 1.56
N HIS A 705 -2.87 -21.55 1.00
CA HIS A 705 -2.14 -20.54 1.74
C HIS A 705 -3.09 -19.50 2.39
N PRO A 706 -3.04 -19.26 3.72
CA PRO A 706 -3.98 -18.35 4.40
C PRO A 706 -3.94 -16.89 3.92
N GLY A 707 -2.81 -16.44 3.35
CA GLY A 707 -2.69 -15.12 2.72
C GLY A 707 -3.17 -15.07 1.25
N GLY A 708 -3.72 -16.17 0.74
CA GLY A 708 -4.04 -16.39 -0.67
C GLY A 708 -2.81 -16.62 -1.54
N ALA A 709 -3.05 -17.06 -2.78
CA ALA A 709 -2.01 -17.31 -3.78
C ALA A 709 -1.23 -16.03 -4.16
N ALA A 710 -1.88 -14.86 -4.19
CA ALA A 710 -1.26 -13.59 -4.58
C ALA A 710 -0.07 -13.19 -3.69
N ALA A 711 -0.15 -13.46 -2.38
CA ALA A 711 0.93 -13.19 -1.43
C ALA A 711 2.21 -13.98 -1.76
N ILE A 712 2.07 -15.17 -2.35
CA ILE A 712 3.19 -16.00 -2.80
C ILE A 712 3.62 -15.60 -4.22
N LEU A 713 2.67 -15.41 -5.14
CA LEU A 713 2.95 -15.08 -6.55
C LEU A 713 3.65 -13.72 -6.72
N GLY A 714 3.50 -12.81 -5.77
CA GLY A 714 4.30 -11.58 -5.69
C GLY A 714 5.82 -11.82 -5.59
N HIS A 715 6.25 -13.05 -5.29
CA HIS A 715 7.64 -13.49 -5.11
C HIS A 715 8.06 -14.63 -6.05
N ALA A 716 7.15 -15.15 -6.87
CA ALA A 716 7.43 -16.29 -7.76
C ALA A 716 8.56 -15.97 -8.76
N GLY A 717 9.57 -16.83 -8.79
CA GLY A 717 10.78 -16.68 -9.58
C GLY A 717 11.71 -15.53 -9.14
N LYS A 718 11.42 -14.81 -8.05
CA LYS A 718 12.19 -13.62 -7.67
C LYS A 718 13.35 -13.94 -6.73
N VAL A 719 14.54 -13.54 -7.16
CA VAL A 719 15.82 -13.75 -6.47
C VAL A 719 16.22 -12.47 -5.74
N HIS A 720 15.55 -12.17 -4.62
CA HIS A 720 15.76 -10.95 -3.82
C HIS A 720 15.49 -11.14 -2.31
N GLN A 721 16.13 -10.31 -1.48
CA GLN A 721 16.12 -10.43 -0.02
C GLN A 721 14.72 -10.29 0.60
N GLU A 722 13.90 -9.43 -0.02
CA GLU A 722 12.54 -9.10 0.43
C GLU A 722 11.67 -10.34 0.70
N THR A 723 11.74 -11.39 -0.13
CA THR A 723 11.01 -12.66 0.10
C THR A 723 11.34 -13.31 1.45
N SER A 724 12.60 -13.23 1.88
CA SER A 724 13.04 -13.80 3.16
C SER A 724 12.55 -12.95 4.33
N ASP A 725 12.66 -11.62 4.20
CA ASP A 725 12.23 -10.66 5.22
C ASP A 725 10.70 -10.71 5.41
N GLU A 726 9.93 -10.79 4.33
CA GLU A 726 8.48 -10.97 4.35
C GLU A 726 8.10 -12.30 5.00
N PHE A 727 8.72 -13.41 4.59
CA PHE A 727 8.44 -14.73 5.15
C PHE A 727 8.67 -14.73 6.67
N ALA A 728 9.85 -14.31 7.13
CA ALA A 728 10.22 -14.25 8.55
C ALA A 728 9.36 -13.28 9.39
N SER A 729 8.70 -12.29 8.76
CA SER A 729 7.86 -11.31 9.46
C SER A 729 6.45 -11.84 9.81
N ILE A 730 5.93 -12.79 9.03
CA ILE A 730 4.56 -13.33 9.12
C ILE A 730 4.54 -14.74 9.72
N HIS A 731 5.52 -15.58 9.36
CA HIS A 731 5.43 -17.03 9.49
C HIS A 731 6.10 -17.58 10.76
N ASP A 732 5.60 -18.74 11.23
CA ASP A 732 6.02 -19.38 12.47
C ASP A 732 6.74 -20.73 12.25
N ASP A 733 7.10 -21.43 13.34
CA ASP A 733 7.75 -22.75 13.27
C ASP A 733 6.93 -23.84 12.55
N TYR A 734 5.61 -23.68 12.39
CA TYR A 734 4.80 -24.61 11.60
C TYR A 734 4.93 -24.30 10.11
N ALA A 735 4.84 -23.02 9.73
CA ALA A 735 5.10 -22.59 8.37
C ALA A 735 6.53 -22.91 7.90
N TYR A 736 7.55 -22.77 8.77
CA TYR A 736 8.91 -23.24 8.46
C TYR A 736 9.03 -24.77 8.31
N LYS A 737 8.18 -25.58 8.97
CA LYS A 737 8.10 -27.03 8.69
C LYS A 737 7.46 -27.30 7.32
N LYS A 738 6.38 -26.59 6.97
CA LYS A 738 5.75 -26.69 5.64
C LYS A 738 6.67 -26.23 4.52
N LEU A 739 7.41 -25.13 4.72
CA LEU A 739 8.42 -24.68 3.77
C LEU A 739 9.52 -25.75 3.57
N LYS A 740 9.92 -26.49 4.61
CA LYS A 740 10.85 -27.62 4.47
C LYS A 740 10.30 -28.80 3.65
N GLU A 741 8.98 -29.01 3.59
CA GLU A 741 8.36 -30.01 2.69
C GLU A 741 8.51 -29.61 1.20
N CYS A 742 8.67 -28.31 0.91
CA CYS A 742 8.81 -27.73 -0.42
C CYS A 742 10.27 -27.53 -0.88
N ALA A 743 11.27 -27.97 -0.10
CA ALA A 743 12.67 -27.58 -0.32
C ALA A 743 13.31 -28.24 -1.56
N LEU A 744 13.79 -27.42 -2.49
CA LEU A 744 14.53 -27.86 -3.68
C LEU A 744 16.06 -27.84 -3.47
N GLY A 745 16.57 -26.83 -2.77
CA GLY A 745 18.01 -26.66 -2.57
C GLY A 745 18.41 -25.24 -2.11
N VAL A 746 19.58 -24.77 -2.56
CA VAL A 746 20.15 -23.45 -2.20
C VAL A 746 20.47 -22.62 -3.44
N VAL A 747 20.58 -21.30 -3.29
CA VAL A 747 21.07 -20.44 -4.39
C VAL A 747 22.60 -20.49 -4.49
N THR A 748 23.13 -20.42 -5.71
CA THR A 748 24.58 -20.28 -5.96
C THR A 748 25.16 -19.02 -5.30
N GLU A 749 26.47 -19.01 -4.99
CA GLU A 749 27.16 -17.86 -4.41
C GLU A 749 27.01 -16.57 -5.26
N LYS A 750 26.97 -16.70 -6.59
CA LYS A 750 26.71 -15.57 -7.51
C LYS A 750 25.31 -14.99 -7.31
N ALA A 751 24.29 -15.84 -7.14
CA ALA A 751 22.92 -15.40 -6.87
C ALA A 751 22.77 -14.81 -5.46
N ALA A 752 23.44 -15.37 -4.45
CA ALA A 752 23.48 -14.79 -3.09
C ALA A 752 24.12 -13.38 -3.08
N ASN A 753 25.23 -13.19 -3.79
CA ASN A 753 25.86 -11.88 -3.94
C ASN A 753 24.96 -10.88 -4.70
N PHE A 754 24.23 -11.33 -5.72
CA PHE A 754 23.24 -10.50 -6.41
C PHE A 754 22.09 -10.06 -5.49
N ILE A 755 21.53 -10.98 -4.68
CA ILE A 755 20.50 -10.67 -3.67
C ILE A 755 20.97 -9.53 -2.75
N LYS A 756 22.19 -9.66 -2.23
CA LYS A 756 22.79 -8.68 -1.31
C LYS A 756 23.04 -7.33 -1.99
N GLN A 757 23.66 -7.31 -3.18
CA GLN A 757 23.92 -6.07 -3.92
C GLN A 757 22.62 -5.37 -4.34
N ASN A 758 21.58 -6.11 -4.72
CA ASN A 758 20.29 -5.55 -5.09
C ASN A 758 19.59 -4.92 -3.87
N ALA A 759 19.63 -5.58 -2.71
CA ALA A 759 19.13 -5.01 -1.45
C ALA A 759 19.90 -3.74 -1.02
N GLU A 760 21.24 -3.76 -1.11
CA GLU A 760 22.07 -2.58 -0.82
C GLU A 760 21.83 -1.43 -1.80
N THR A 761 21.53 -1.72 -3.07
CA THR A 761 21.24 -0.72 -4.11
C THR A 761 19.84 -0.12 -3.90
N ALA A 762 18.83 -0.96 -3.65
CA ALA A 762 17.48 -0.50 -3.32
C ALA A 762 17.46 0.39 -2.05
N ALA A 763 18.25 0.04 -1.02
CA ALA A 763 18.40 0.87 0.18
C ALA A 763 19.08 2.23 -0.09
N LYS A 764 20.05 2.28 -1.03
CA LYS A 764 20.70 3.53 -1.48
C LYS A 764 19.76 4.39 -2.34
N ASP A 765 19.01 3.77 -3.26
CA ASP A 765 18.04 4.48 -4.11
C ASP A 765 16.90 5.07 -3.27
N ALA A 766 16.41 4.33 -2.27
CA ALA A 766 15.39 4.79 -1.33
C ALA A 766 15.85 5.99 -0.47
N THR A 767 17.14 6.03 -0.06
CA THR A 767 17.70 7.18 0.67
C THR A 767 18.00 8.39 -0.22
N THR A 768 18.40 8.15 -1.48
CA THR A 768 18.74 9.20 -2.45
C THR A 768 17.51 9.87 -3.07
N ALA A 769 16.33 9.23 -2.99
CA ALA A 769 15.04 9.79 -3.47
C ALA A 769 14.65 11.15 -2.83
N SER A 770 15.24 11.51 -1.69
CA SER A 770 15.03 12.77 -0.98
C SER A 770 15.58 14.04 -1.68
N ASN A 771 16.36 13.90 -2.75
CA ASN A 771 17.06 15.00 -3.43
C ASN A 771 16.66 15.21 -4.91
N LYS A 772 15.52 14.68 -5.37
CA LYS A 772 15.07 14.84 -6.77
C LYS A 772 14.40 16.19 -7.01
N ASP A 773 14.56 16.69 -8.25
CA ASP A 773 13.87 17.88 -8.75
C ASP A 773 12.35 17.76 -8.56
N GLU A 774 11.76 18.74 -7.87
CA GLU A 774 10.33 18.77 -7.57
C GLU A 774 9.48 18.78 -8.84
N HIS A 775 10.01 19.20 -9.99
CA HIS A 775 9.29 19.25 -11.27
C HIS A 775 9.25 17.93 -12.05
N LEU A 776 10.06 16.93 -11.67
CA LEU A 776 10.17 15.65 -12.38
C LEU A 776 8.99 14.71 -12.06
N ALA A 777 8.29 14.22 -13.09
CA ALA A 777 7.15 13.32 -12.95
C ALA A 777 7.56 11.85 -12.76
N LEU A 778 8.40 11.31 -13.64
CA LEU A 778 8.72 9.87 -13.65
C LEU A 778 9.45 9.39 -12.39
N GLN A 779 8.96 8.27 -11.83
CA GLN A 779 9.51 7.62 -10.66
C GLN A 779 9.79 6.13 -10.96
N LYS A 780 11.04 5.69 -10.75
CA LYS A 780 11.50 4.35 -11.14
C LYS A 780 10.81 3.23 -10.35
N HIS A 781 10.41 3.50 -9.10
CA HIS A 781 9.88 2.52 -8.13
C HIS A 781 8.47 2.85 -7.63
N ARG A 782 7.80 3.85 -8.20
CA ARG A 782 6.42 4.23 -7.86
C ARG A 782 5.62 4.58 -9.10
N TRP A 783 4.34 4.26 -9.06
CA TRP A 783 3.36 4.62 -10.06
C TRP A 783 2.74 5.97 -9.72
N ILE A 784 2.62 6.86 -10.70
CA ILE A 784 1.92 8.14 -10.57
C ILE A 784 0.72 8.22 -11.52
N PRO A 785 -0.43 8.76 -11.07
CA PRO A 785 -1.58 8.91 -11.93
C PRO A 785 -1.33 9.99 -12.99
N VAL A 786 -1.73 9.70 -14.22
CA VAL A 786 -1.71 10.67 -15.33
C VAL A 786 -3.07 10.66 -16.03
N LYS A 787 -3.56 11.85 -16.34
CA LYS A 787 -4.94 12.08 -16.75
C LYS A 787 -5.07 12.12 -18.26
N LEU A 788 -5.92 11.28 -18.85
CA LEU A 788 -6.17 11.31 -20.29
C LEU A 788 -6.98 12.58 -20.64
N ILE A 789 -6.39 13.50 -21.41
CA ILE A 789 -7.03 14.77 -21.79
C ILE A 789 -7.48 14.81 -23.26
N GLU A 790 -6.84 14.05 -24.15
CA GLU A 790 -7.21 13.97 -25.57
C GLU A 790 -7.03 12.55 -26.13
N ARG A 791 -7.96 12.12 -26.99
CA ARG A 791 -7.87 10.91 -27.81
C ARG A 791 -8.16 11.29 -29.26
N LYS A 792 -7.15 11.24 -30.12
CA LYS A 792 -7.22 11.60 -31.53
C LYS A 792 -7.09 10.34 -32.41
N ASN A 793 -8.10 10.07 -33.23
CA ASN A 793 -8.02 9.00 -34.23
C ASN A 793 -7.00 9.36 -35.33
N LEU A 794 -6.11 8.41 -35.67
CA LEU A 794 -5.12 8.54 -36.75
C LEU A 794 -5.42 7.56 -37.89
N SER A 795 -5.81 6.32 -37.56
CA SER A 795 -6.30 5.30 -38.51
C SER A 795 -7.55 4.61 -37.96
N GLN A 796 -8.00 3.53 -38.60
CA GLN A 796 -9.08 2.68 -38.09
C GLN A 796 -8.76 2.04 -36.72
N ASP A 797 -7.50 1.73 -36.46
CA ASP A 797 -7.06 1.04 -35.22
C ASP A 797 -6.05 1.84 -34.38
N THR A 798 -5.50 2.94 -34.91
CA THR A 798 -4.43 3.71 -34.27
C THR A 798 -4.94 5.07 -33.79
N ARG A 799 -4.58 5.42 -32.55
CA ARG A 799 -4.86 6.73 -31.94
C ARG A 799 -3.61 7.33 -31.30
N ALA A 800 -3.58 8.65 -31.25
CA ALA A 800 -2.75 9.41 -30.32
C ALA A 800 -3.56 9.68 -29.03
N TYR A 801 -2.92 9.46 -27.89
CA TYR A 801 -3.46 9.68 -26.55
C TYR A 801 -2.58 10.70 -25.84
N THR A 802 -3.15 11.84 -25.44
CA THR A 802 -2.42 12.89 -24.72
C THR A 802 -2.78 12.83 -23.24
N PHE A 803 -1.76 12.70 -22.41
CA PHE A 803 -1.89 12.58 -20.96
C PHE A 803 -1.30 13.81 -20.27
N GLN A 804 -2.03 14.35 -19.31
CA GLN A 804 -1.58 15.40 -18.41
C GLN A 804 -0.84 14.80 -17.21
N LEU A 805 0.33 15.36 -16.88
CA LEU A 805 1.13 14.99 -15.71
C LEU A 805 0.52 15.57 -14.42
N PRO A 806 0.88 15.04 -13.22
CA PRO A 806 0.39 15.55 -11.95
C PRO A 806 0.65 17.05 -11.74
N GLU A 807 -0.19 17.71 -10.95
CA GLU A 807 0.01 19.13 -10.61
C GLU A 807 1.39 19.36 -9.96
N GLY A 808 2.10 20.39 -10.42
CA GLY A 808 3.49 20.69 -10.04
C GLY A 808 4.56 19.89 -10.82
N LYS A 809 4.20 18.78 -11.46
CA LYS A 809 5.12 17.91 -12.23
C LYS A 809 5.08 18.21 -13.72
N ASN A 810 5.72 19.30 -14.16
CA ASN A 810 5.66 19.70 -15.57
C ASN A 810 6.68 19.02 -16.49
N ILE A 811 7.70 18.33 -15.94
CA ILE A 811 8.75 17.64 -16.70
C ILE A 811 8.52 16.13 -16.59
N LEU A 812 8.36 15.42 -17.71
CA LEU A 812 8.24 13.96 -17.76
C LEU A 812 9.50 13.29 -17.21
N GLY A 813 10.68 13.64 -17.76
CA GLY A 813 11.96 13.10 -17.28
C GLY A 813 12.45 11.81 -17.97
N LEU A 814 12.09 11.61 -19.24
CA LEU A 814 12.41 10.41 -20.01
C LEU A 814 13.62 10.63 -20.93
N GLY A 815 14.62 9.74 -20.91
CA GLY A 815 15.73 9.77 -21.87
C GLY A 815 15.32 9.35 -23.29
N THR A 816 16.03 9.84 -24.31
CA THR A 816 15.86 9.36 -25.70
C THR A 816 16.08 7.84 -25.76
N CYS A 817 15.24 7.11 -26.49
CA CYS A 817 15.21 5.63 -26.55
C CYS A 817 14.70 4.90 -25.30
N GLN A 818 14.41 5.59 -24.19
CA GLN A 818 13.78 4.97 -23.03
C GLN A 818 12.26 4.91 -23.17
N HIS A 819 11.64 4.07 -22.34
CA HIS A 819 10.21 3.80 -22.32
C HIS A 819 9.58 4.25 -21.00
N VAL A 820 8.26 4.43 -21.04
CA VAL A 820 7.42 4.48 -19.85
C VAL A 820 6.60 3.22 -19.75
N GLN A 821 6.20 2.84 -18.55
CA GLN A 821 5.19 1.82 -18.34
C GLN A 821 3.86 2.50 -18.03
N ILE A 822 2.80 2.06 -18.71
CA ILE A 822 1.42 2.43 -18.40
C ILE A 822 0.77 1.26 -17.67
N GLY A 823 0.12 1.57 -16.55
CA GLY A 823 -0.62 0.65 -15.71
C GLY A 823 -2.11 0.95 -15.69
N PHE A 824 -2.94 -0.08 -15.55
CA PHE A 824 -4.37 0.04 -15.26
C PHE A 824 -4.78 -1.00 -14.22
N HIS A 825 -5.73 -0.69 -13.34
CA HIS A 825 -6.03 -1.53 -12.19
C HIS A 825 -7.06 -2.63 -12.52
N MET A 826 -6.67 -3.88 -12.26
CA MET A 826 -7.54 -5.06 -12.34
C MET A 826 -7.74 -5.64 -10.92
N LEU A 827 -8.65 -6.61 -10.79
CA LEU A 827 -9.03 -7.22 -9.51
C LEU A 827 -7.85 -7.84 -8.74
N ASP A 828 -6.92 -8.48 -9.45
CA ASP A 828 -5.81 -9.25 -8.89
C ASP A 828 -4.47 -8.49 -8.87
N ARG A 829 -4.23 -7.64 -9.88
CA ARG A 829 -2.97 -6.91 -10.10
C ARG A 829 -3.13 -5.76 -11.09
N MET A 830 -2.11 -4.94 -11.21
CA MET A 830 -2.02 -3.91 -12.25
C MET A 830 -1.69 -4.53 -13.62
N LEU A 831 -2.51 -4.23 -14.61
CA LEU A 831 -2.26 -4.50 -16.02
C LEU A 831 -1.24 -3.51 -16.57
N ILE A 832 0.00 -3.97 -16.79
CA ILE A 832 1.12 -3.11 -17.18
C ILE A 832 1.54 -3.38 -18.63
N ARG A 833 1.83 -2.35 -19.43
CA ARG A 833 2.62 -2.46 -20.69
C ARG A 833 3.58 -1.29 -20.86
N SER A 834 4.73 -1.56 -21.49
CA SER A 834 5.69 -0.53 -21.89
C SER A 834 5.25 0.18 -23.18
N TYR A 835 5.44 1.49 -23.23
CA TYR A 835 5.22 2.35 -24.40
C TYR A 835 6.35 3.38 -24.53
N THR A 836 6.70 3.76 -25.75
CA THR A 836 7.56 4.92 -26.00
C THR A 836 6.68 6.13 -26.33
N PRO A 837 6.77 7.25 -25.58
CA PRO A 837 6.10 8.48 -25.95
C PRO A 837 6.58 9.03 -27.29
N THR A 838 5.63 9.52 -28.09
CA THR A 838 5.87 10.25 -29.34
C THR A 838 6.01 11.75 -29.10
N LYS A 839 5.63 12.23 -27.92
CA LYS A 839 5.95 13.56 -27.37
C LYS A 839 6.12 13.45 -25.84
N PRO A 840 7.01 14.21 -25.18
CA PRO A 840 7.98 15.13 -25.77
C PRO A 840 9.10 14.43 -26.55
N LEU A 841 9.62 15.11 -27.57
CA LEU A 841 10.81 14.76 -28.34
C LEU A 841 11.94 15.71 -27.88
N LEU A 842 12.70 15.27 -26.87
CA LEU A 842 13.77 16.05 -26.25
C LEU A 842 14.74 16.65 -27.28
N PRO A 843 15.36 17.79 -26.93
CA PRO A 843 16.69 17.65 -26.34
C PRO A 843 16.76 17.95 -24.83
N ALA A 844 17.85 17.51 -24.19
CA ALA A 844 18.06 17.60 -22.74
C ALA A 844 18.18 19.06 -22.23
N PRO A 845 18.04 19.32 -20.91
CA PRO A 845 18.23 20.65 -20.34
C PRO A 845 19.61 21.24 -20.66
N GLY A 846 19.65 22.23 -21.55
CA GLY A 846 20.89 22.90 -22.00
C GLY A 846 20.97 23.16 -23.50
N ASP A 847 20.25 22.39 -24.32
CA ASP A 847 20.27 22.54 -25.78
C ASP A 847 19.43 23.75 -26.23
N ASN A 848 20.12 24.83 -26.60
CA ASN A 848 19.54 26.09 -27.08
C ASN A 848 18.97 25.96 -28.52
N MET A 849 17.85 25.26 -28.65
CA MET A 849 17.05 25.21 -29.88
C MET A 849 16.36 26.55 -30.15
N THR A 850 16.68 27.19 -31.28
CA THR A 850 16.28 28.58 -31.62
C THR A 850 15.01 28.71 -32.48
N ASN A 851 14.45 27.61 -32.99
CA ASN A 851 13.33 27.64 -33.93
C ASN A 851 11.96 27.50 -33.22
N GLY A 852 11.04 28.42 -33.53
CA GLY A 852 9.77 28.58 -32.81
C GLY A 852 8.76 27.42 -32.93
N SER A 853 8.91 26.52 -33.91
CA SER A 853 8.11 25.29 -34.00
C SER A 853 8.54 24.21 -33.02
N ALA A 854 9.73 24.31 -32.42
CA ALA A 854 10.30 23.32 -31.51
C ALA A 854 9.97 23.59 -30.03
N LYS A 855 8.83 24.23 -29.72
CA LYS A 855 8.39 24.43 -28.33
C LYS A 855 7.49 23.29 -27.85
N SER A 856 6.43 22.97 -28.61
CA SER A 856 5.46 21.90 -28.33
C SER A 856 6.00 20.47 -28.48
N LEU A 857 7.31 20.32 -28.63
CA LEU A 857 8.02 19.05 -28.66
C LEU A 857 8.95 18.90 -27.45
N ARG A 858 9.19 19.95 -26.66
CA ARG A 858 10.08 19.85 -25.49
C ARG A 858 9.34 19.26 -24.31
N ASP A 859 10.13 18.65 -23.43
CA ASP A 859 9.67 18.36 -22.09
C ASP A 859 9.54 19.66 -21.27
N GLY A 860 8.65 19.66 -20.27
CA GLY A 860 8.31 20.85 -19.47
C GLY A 860 6.92 21.45 -19.73
N ASP A 861 6.19 20.98 -20.75
CA ASP A 861 4.82 21.42 -21.08
C ASP A 861 3.73 20.75 -20.21
N GLY A 862 4.08 19.84 -19.29
CA GLY A 862 3.14 19.19 -18.36
C GLY A 862 2.25 18.10 -18.98
N SER A 863 2.61 17.61 -20.16
CA SER A 863 1.91 16.52 -20.84
C SER A 863 2.84 15.66 -21.68
N PHE A 864 2.42 14.45 -22.00
CA PHE A 864 3.09 13.56 -22.95
C PHE A 864 2.05 12.89 -23.87
N GLU A 865 2.50 12.36 -25.01
CA GLU A 865 1.66 11.73 -26.02
C GLU A 865 2.14 10.30 -26.33
N LEU A 866 1.20 9.37 -26.42
CA LEU A 866 1.44 8.00 -26.89
C LEU A 866 0.67 7.77 -28.20
N THR A 867 1.37 7.32 -29.25
CA THR A 867 0.71 6.75 -30.44
C THR A 867 0.56 5.24 -30.25
N VAL A 868 -0.66 4.76 -30.03
CA VAL A 868 -0.94 3.36 -29.69
C VAL A 868 -1.88 2.73 -30.70
N LYS A 869 -1.49 1.53 -31.16
CA LYS A 869 -2.30 0.65 -32.00
C LYS A 869 -3.25 -0.20 -31.14
N THR A 870 -4.51 -0.25 -31.55
CA THR A 870 -5.60 -0.93 -30.83
C THR A 870 -5.86 -2.29 -31.46
N TYR A 871 -5.54 -3.36 -30.75
CA TYR A 871 -5.81 -4.72 -31.22
C TYR A 871 -7.24 -5.07 -30.81
N PHE A 872 -8.23 -4.72 -31.63
CA PHE A 872 -9.63 -4.98 -31.31
C PHE A 872 -9.93 -6.48 -31.11
N PRO A 873 -10.95 -6.84 -30.30
CA PRO A 873 -11.47 -8.20 -30.24
C PRO A 873 -12.09 -8.63 -31.58
N ASP A 874 -12.06 -9.93 -31.84
CA ASP A 874 -12.77 -10.59 -32.95
C ASP A 874 -13.39 -11.90 -32.46
N GLU A 875 -14.12 -12.64 -33.30
CA GLU A 875 -14.83 -13.88 -32.92
C GLU A 875 -13.92 -14.98 -32.34
N ASN A 876 -12.60 -14.90 -32.52
CA ASN A 876 -11.62 -15.89 -32.07
C ASN A 876 -10.81 -15.47 -30.84
N GLN A 877 -10.73 -14.17 -30.52
CA GLN A 877 -9.83 -13.63 -29.49
C GLN A 877 -10.32 -12.31 -28.85
N PRO A 878 -10.01 -12.06 -27.56
CA PRO A 878 -10.46 -10.87 -26.80
C PRO A 878 -9.70 -9.57 -27.14
N GLY A 879 -8.73 -9.62 -28.05
CA GLY A 879 -7.90 -8.47 -28.41
C GLY A 879 -6.85 -8.08 -27.36
N GLY A 880 -6.26 -6.91 -27.55
CA GLY A 880 -5.22 -6.35 -26.69
C GLY A 880 -5.80 -5.63 -25.47
N ALA A 881 -5.56 -6.18 -24.27
CA ALA A 881 -6.10 -5.67 -23.01
C ALA A 881 -5.95 -4.15 -22.82
N LEU A 882 -4.73 -3.67 -22.61
CA LEU A 882 -4.51 -2.26 -22.25
C LEU A 882 -4.83 -1.31 -23.40
N SER A 883 -4.65 -1.72 -24.67
CA SER A 883 -4.99 -0.85 -25.80
C SER A 883 -6.50 -0.68 -26.00
N ASN A 884 -7.32 -1.71 -25.73
CA ASN A 884 -8.78 -1.56 -25.72
C ASN A 884 -9.25 -0.74 -24.51
N ILE A 885 -8.64 -0.92 -23.33
CA ILE A 885 -8.93 -0.10 -22.15
C ILE A 885 -8.64 1.38 -22.45
N LEU A 886 -7.44 1.70 -22.96
CA LEU A 886 -7.07 3.06 -23.36
C LEU A 886 -8.02 3.66 -24.40
N ASP A 887 -8.58 2.86 -25.32
CA ASP A 887 -9.57 3.30 -26.30
C ASP A 887 -10.98 3.53 -25.70
N CYS A 888 -11.33 2.87 -24.60
CA CYS A 888 -12.69 2.89 -24.04
C CYS A 888 -12.83 3.77 -22.79
N VAL A 889 -11.76 4.02 -22.02
CA VAL A 889 -11.84 4.87 -20.81
C VAL A 889 -12.38 6.29 -21.13
N PRO A 890 -13.07 6.95 -20.19
CA PRO A 890 -13.52 8.33 -20.40
C PRO A 890 -12.36 9.32 -20.58
N ILE A 891 -12.59 10.42 -21.30
CA ILE A 891 -11.71 11.59 -21.21
C ILE A 891 -11.84 12.19 -19.81
N GLY A 892 -10.71 12.49 -19.19
CA GLY A 892 -10.60 12.93 -17.80
C GLY A 892 -10.32 11.80 -16.80
N GLU A 893 -10.31 10.55 -17.24
CA GLU A 893 -9.92 9.37 -16.44
C GLU A 893 -8.40 9.32 -16.20
N GLU A 894 -7.97 8.66 -15.13
CA GLU A 894 -6.55 8.47 -14.79
C GLU A 894 -6.06 7.07 -15.19
N VAL A 895 -4.81 6.99 -15.62
CA VAL A 895 -4.05 5.73 -15.76
C VAL A 895 -2.72 5.88 -14.99
N GLU A 896 -2.10 4.77 -14.62
CA GLU A 896 -0.84 4.81 -13.89
C GLU A 896 0.37 4.93 -14.84
N LEU A 897 1.37 5.72 -14.45
CA LEU A 897 2.62 5.94 -15.18
C LEU A 897 3.83 5.63 -14.29
N ARG A 898 4.79 4.87 -14.81
CA ARG A 898 6.06 4.56 -14.15
C ARG A 898 7.24 4.66 -15.14
N GLY A 899 8.43 4.99 -14.64
CA GLY A 899 9.66 4.99 -15.43
C GLY A 899 10.74 5.94 -14.88
N PRO A 900 11.76 6.28 -15.68
CA PRO A 900 12.05 5.71 -17.00
C PRO A 900 12.41 4.21 -16.90
N THR A 901 12.18 3.46 -17.97
CA THR A 901 12.63 2.06 -18.13
C THR A 901 13.37 1.89 -19.45
N GLY A 902 14.27 0.90 -19.52
CA GLY A 902 15.12 0.64 -20.68
C GLY A 902 16.56 1.11 -20.45
N GLU A 903 17.50 0.24 -20.81
CA GLU A 903 18.94 0.40 -20.55
C GLU A 903 19.69 1.18 -21.66
N ILE A 904 18.97 1.63 -22.68
CA ILE A 904 19.49 2.39 -23.83
C ILE A 904 19.05 3.84 -23.70
N ALA A 905 20.02 4.76 -23.62
CA ALA A 905 19.78 6.20 -23.66
C ALA A 905 20.66 6.86 -24.73
N TYR A 906 20.05 7.56 -25.70
CA TYR A 906 20.80 8.34 -26.69
C TYR A 906 21.06 9.78 -26.19
N ASN A 907 22.34 10.10 -26.03
CA ASN A 907 22.85 11.34 -25.46
C ASN A 907 23.19 12.41 -26.51
N GLY A 908 23.09 12.09 -27.81
CA GLY A 908 23.38 13.00 -28.93
C GLY A 908 24.76 12.78 -29.55
N HIS A 909 24.92 13.19 -30.81
CA HIS A 909 26.17 13.12 -31.57
C HIS A 909 26.81 11.72 -31.61
N GLY A 910 26.00 10.68 -31.87
CA GLY A 910 26.43 9.28 -31.92
C GLY A 910 26.64 8.62 -30.55
N ASN A 911 26.50 9.34 -29.44
CA ASN A 911 26.79 8.80 -28.10
C ASN A 911 25.55 8.14 -27.48
N PHE A 912 25.72 6.92 -27.02
CA PHE A 912 24.72 6.15 -26.28
C PHE A 912 25.30 5.73 -24.92
N ALA A 913 24.47 5.76 -23.88
CA ALA A 913 24.68 4.91 -22.70
C ALA A 913 23.86 3.63 -22.91
N ILE A 914 24.50 2.46 -22.89
CA ILE A 914 23.86 1.15 -23.06
C ILE A 914 24.34 0.25 -21.91
N GLU A 915 23.42 -0.17 -21.04
CA GLU A 915 23.73 -0.92 -19.80
C GLU A 915 24.76 -0.22 -18.90
N GLY A 916 24.68 1.11 -18.83
CA GLY A 916 25.66 1.94 -18.10
C GLY A 916 27.05 2.03 -18.74
N LYS A 917 27.26 1.48 -19.96
CA LYS A 917 28.50 1.63 -20.73
C LYS A 917 28.31 2.73 -21.80
N ASP A 918 29.23 3.69 -21.84
CA ASP A 918 29.27 4.68 -22.92
C ASP A 918 29.75 4.02 -24.23
N ARG A 919 29.00 4.23 -25.32
CA ARG A 919 29.30 3.74 -26.68
C ARG A 919 29.10 4.86 -27.70
N HIS A 920 29.79 4.77 -28.83
CA HIS A 920 29.75 5.80 -29.87
C HIS A 920 29.60 5.19 -31.27
N PHE A 921 28.54 5.58 -31.98
CA PHE A 921 28.23 5.07 -33.33
C PHE A 921 27.94 6.24 -34.30
N ASP A 922 28.71 6.33 -35.38
CA ASP A 922 28.49 7.28 -36.47
C ASP A 922 27.27 6.89 -37.34
N ARG A 923 26.95 5.59 -37.38
CA ARG A 923 25.94 4.99 -38.25
C ARG A 923 24.99 4.13 -37.45
N VAL A 924 23.69 4.32 -37.64
CA VAL A 924 22.65 3.56 -36.94
C VAL A 924 21.68 2.92 -37.93
N SER A 925 21.56 1.61 -37.85
CA SER A 925 20.57 0.81 -38.58
C SER A 925 19.40 0.49 -37.64
N LEU A 926 18.15 0.64 -38.10
CA LEU A 926 16.95 0.30 -37.32
C LEU A 926 16.13 -0.73 -38.09
N VAL A 927 15.74 -1.84 -37.42
CA VAL A 927 14.78 -2.82 -37.97
C VAL A 927 13.54 -2.83 -37.08
N LEU A 928 12.49 -2.21 -37.56
CA LEU A 928 11.31 -1.84 -36.78
C LEU A 928 10.07 -2.51 -37.37
N GLY A 929 9.19 -3.05 -36.52
CA GLY A 929 7.98 -3.76 -36.96
C GLY A 929 6.74 -3.26 -36.24
N GLY A 930 5.76 -2.73 -36.99
CA GLY A 930 4.52 -2.18 -36.44
C GLY A 930 4.78 -1.08 -35.41
N SER A 931 4.25 -1.24 -34.19
CA SER A 931 4.45 -0.29 -33.08
C SER A 931 5.91 -0.09 -32.66
N GLY A 932 6.82 -0.99 -33.06
CA GLY A 932 8.26 -0.85 -32.85
C GLY A 932 8.89 0.39 -33.51
N ILE A 933 8.18 1.08 -34.40
CA ILE A 933 8.60 2.38 -34.94
C ILE A 933 8.65 3.49 -33.88
N THR A 934 7.91 3.39 -32.77
CA THR A 934 7.83 4.45 -31.73
C THR A 934 9.17 4.74 -31.01
N PRO A 935 9.96 3.77 -30.49
CA PRO A 935 11.31 4.05 -30.00
C PRO A 935 12.25 4.59 -31.08
N GLY A 936 12.20 4.02 -32.28
CA GLY A 936 12.97 4.50 -33.43
C GLY A 936 12.66 5.96 -33.78
N TYR A 937 11.39 6.35 -33.76
CA TYR A 937 10.94 7.73 -34.00
C TYR A 937 11.52 8.72 -32.96
N SER A 938 11.62 8.33 -31.69
CA SER A 938 12.26 9.18 -30.67
C SER A 938 13.74 9.45 -30.97
N LEU A 939 14.46 8.44 -31.46
CA LEU A 939 15.87 8.55 -31.87
C LEU A 939 16.02 9.38 -33.16
N LEU A 940 15.19 9.11 -34.17
CA LEU A 940 15.13 9.86 -35.43
C LEU A 940 14.90 11.34 -35.16
N ALA A 941 13.90 11.67 -34.33
CA ALA A 941 13.60 13.03 -33.93
C ALA A 941 14.78 13.66 -33.18
N ARG A 942 15.40 12.96 -32.21
CA ARG A 942 16.52 13.54 -31.46
C ARG A 942 17.71 13.84 -32.37
N VAL A 943 18.07 12.95 -33.30
CA VAL A 943 19.18 13.18 -34.23
C VAL A 943 18.84 14.32 -35.20
N LEU A 944 17.70 14.27 -35.89
CA LEU A 944 17.38 15.21 -36.96
C LEU A 944 16.95 16.60 -36.46
N LEU A 945 16.50 16.73 -35.21
CA LEU A 945 16.15 18.01 -34.59
C LEU A 945 17.30 18.61 -33.77
N SER A 946 18.35 17.86 -33.41
CA SER A 946 19.50 18.41 -32.69
C SER A 946 20.44 19.18 -33.62
N ASN A 947 20.94 20.34 -33.16
CA ASN A 947 21.90 21.13 -33.92
C ASN A 947 23.24 20.37 -34.08
N ASN A 948 23.73 20.25 -35.31
CA ASN A 948 25.01 19.60 -35.65
C ASN A 948 25.15 18.11 -35.27
N ASP A 949 24.04 17.38 -35.04
CA ASP A 949 24.12 15.92 -35.01
C ASP A 949 24.35 15.38 -36.43
N LYS A 950 25.30 14.44 -36.57
CA LYS A 950 25.77 13.90 -37.86
C LYS A 950 25.57 12.39 -37.97
N THR A 951 25.01 11.74 -36.97
CA THR A 951 24.73 10.29 -37.04
C THR A 951 23.85 10.00 -38.24
N GLU A 952 24.32 9.13 -39.14
CA GLU A 952 23.54 8.68 -40.28
C GLU A 952 22.60 7.54 -39.85
N ILE A 953 21.36 7.53 -40.34
CA ILE A 953 20.36 6.53 -39.97
C ILE A 953 19.76 5.85 -41.20
N ARG A 954 19.60 4.53 -41.14
CA ARG A 954 18.83 3.71 -42.10
C ARG A 954 17.77 2.93 -41.35
N VAL A 955 16.55 2.92 -41.89
CA VAL A 955 15.40 2.26 -41.26
C VAL A 955 14.80 1.24 -42.22
N VAL A 956 14.61 0.00 -41.76
CA VAL A 956 13.69 -0.97 -42.34
C VAL A 956 12.44 -0.98 -41.46
N ASP A 957 11.33 -0.49 -41.99
CA ASP A 957 10.04 -0.42 -41.30
C ASP A 957 9.06 -1.43 -41.90
N ALA A 958 8.66 -2.43 -41.11
CA ALA A 958 7.92 -3.60 -41.56
C ALA A 958 6.47 -3.60 -41.06
N ASN A 959 5.52 -3.57 -41.98
CA ASN A 959 4.09 -3.43 -41.70
C ASN A 959 3.25 -4.45 -42.49
N LYS A 960 1.94 -4.51 -42.19
CA LYS A 960 1.01 -5.37 -42.94
C LYS A 960 0.60 -4.69 -44.25
N THR A 961 -0.15 -3.60 -44.15
CA THR A 961 -0.63 -2.75 -45.25
C THR A 961 -0.05 -1.34 -45.13
N GLU A 962 -0.23 -0.48 -46.13
CA GLU A 962 0.23 0.92 -46.08
C GLU A 962 -0.47 1.73 -44.97
N ALA A 963 -1.74 1.40 -44.67
CA ALA A 963 -2.51 2.03 -43.60
C ALA A 963 -2.04 1.65 -42.18
N ASP A 964 -1.18 0.62 -42.06
CA ASP A 964 -0.58 0.22 -40.79
C ASP A 964 0.69 1.01 -40.44
N ILE A 965 1.26 1.78 -41.37
CA ILE A 965 2.50 2.56 -41.16
C ILE A 965 2.21 3.74 -40.22
N LEU A 966 2.65 3.62 -38.98
CA LEU A 966 2.49 4.67 -37.96
C LEU A 966 3.46 5.83 -38.26
N LEU A 967 3.00 7.07 -38.07
CA LEU A 967 3.79 8.30 -38.24
C LEU A 967 4.37 8.47 -39.66
N LYS A 968 3.69 7.92 -40.68
CA LYS A 968 4.17 7.91 -42.07
C LYS A 968 4.49 9.31 -42.60
N GLU A 969 3.59 10.27 -42.40
CA GLU A 969 3.75 11.65 -42.89
C GLU A 969 4.96 12.34 -42.24
N GLU A 970 5.16 12.12 -40.93
CA GLU A 970 6.30 12.65 -40.18
C GLU A 970 7.63 12.00 -40.60
N LEU A 971 7.64 10.69 -40.88
CA LEU A 971 8.82 9.98 -41.38
C LEU A 971 9.22 10.43 -42.80
N GLU A 972 8.24 10.57 -43.71
CA GLU A 972 8.46 11.13 -45.06
C GLU A 972 8.98 12.57 -44.99
N GLU A 973 8.49 13.38 -44.04
CA GLU A 973 8.98 14.75 -43.83
C GLU A 973 10.41 14.78 -43.28
N PHE A 974 10.73 13.91 -42.31
CA PHE A 974 12.09 13.74 -41.78
C PHE A 974 13.08 13.30 -42.85
N GLU A 975 12.78 12.27 -43.64
CA GLU A 975 13.66 11.78 -44.71
C GLU A 975 13.95 12.89 -45.71
N LYS A 976 12.89 13.59 -46.17
CA LYS A 976 12.99 14.72 -47.11
C LYS A 976 13.81 15.90 -46.60
N LYS A 977 13.77 16.20 -45.30
CA LYS A 977 14.56 17.29 -44.67
C LYS A 977 16.00 16.88 -44.33
N SER A 978 16.28 15.59 -44.21
CA SER A 978 17.57 15.05 -43.73
C SER A 978 18.75 15.20 -44.71
N ASN A 979 18.50 15.58 -45.96
CA ASN A 979 19.51 15.61 -47.04
C ASN A 979 20.31 14.29 -47.21
N GLY A 980 19.69 13.14 -46.91
CA GLY A 980 20.30 11.80 -47.02
C GLY A 980 20.91 11.27 -45.73
N GLN A 981 20.90 12.05 -44.63
CA GLN A 981 21.26 11.56 -43.30
C GLN A 981 20.31 10.44 -42.85
N LEU A 982 19.00 10.57 -43.14
CA LEU A 982 18.02 9.50 -42.97
C LEU A 982 17.68 8.87 -44.33
N LYS A 983 17.45 7.56 -44.34
CA LYS A 983 16.71 6.85 -45.40
C LYS A 983 15.75 5.82 -44.78
N VAL A 984 14.52 5.75 -45.25
CA VAL A 984 13.49 4.82 -44.76
C VAL A 984 13.08 3.85 -45.86
N THR A 985 13.11 2.55 -45.56
CA THR A 985 12.66 1.46 -46.43
C THR A 985 11.46 0.77 -45.81
N HIS A 986 10.27 1.10 -46.29
CA HIS A 986 9.03 0.42 -45.89
C HIS A 986 8.88 -0.94 -46.59
N VAL A 987 8.51 -1.96 -45.80
CA VAL A 987 8.28 -3.35 -46.24
C VAL A 987 6.85 -3.76 -45.87
N LEU A 988 6.04 -4.11 -46.86
CA LEU A 988 4.64 -4.51 -46.66
C LEU A 988 4.41 -5.99 -46.99
N SER A 989 3.89 -6.74 -46.01
CA SER A 989 3.53 -8.16 -46.20
C SER A 989 2.22 -8.38 -46.96
N HIS A 990 1.33 -7.38 -46.93
CA HIS A 990 0.03 -7.36 -47.60
C HIS A 990 -0.08 -6.04 -48.39
N ALA A 991 0.85 -5.86 -49.32
CA ALA A 991 0.89 -4.69 -50.20
C ALA A 991 -0.27 -4.69 -51.20
N ASP A 992 -0.80 -3.51 -51.50
CA ASP A 992 -1.69 -3.27 -52.63
C ASP A 992 -0.89 -3.17 -53.95
N ASP A 993 -1.52 -3.41 -55.10
CA ASP A 993 -0.91 -3.30 -56.44
C ASP A 993 -0.31 -1.91 -56.73
N SER A 994 -0.78 -0.87 -56.03
CA SER A 994 -0.28 0.50 -56.13
C SER A 994 1.01 0.78 -55.33
N TRP A 995 1.43 -0.13 -54.45
CA TRP A 995 2.60 0.02 -53.58
C TRP A 995 3.92 0.00 -54.36
N LYS A 996 4.85 0.89 -53.97
CA LYS A 996 6.16 1.07 -54.65
C LYS A 996 7.37 0.73 -53.78
N GLY A 997 7.15 0.38 -52.50
CA GLY A 997 8.20 -0.05 -51.58
C GLY A 997 8.52 -1.54 -51.73
N LYS A 998 9.17 -2.12 -50.72
CA LYS A 998 9.45 -3.56 -50.68
C LYS A 998 8.18 -4.34 -50.30
N THR A 999 8.06 -5.57 -50.78
CA THR A 999 6.92 -6.46 -50.54
C THR A 999 7.36 -7.77 -49.90
N GLY A 1000 6.51 -8.36 -49.07
CA GLY A 1000 6.78 -9.60 -48.33
C GLY A 1000 7.20 -9.37 -46.87
N HIS A 1001 8.06 -10.25 -46.36
CA HIS A 1001 8.60 -10.15 -45.00
C HIS A 1001 10.06 -9.69 -45.04
N VAL A 1002 10.53 -9.08 -43.93
CA VAL A 1002 11.95 -8.77 -43.74
C VAL A 1002 12.78 -10.05 -43.91
N ASN A 1003 13.84 -9.96 -44.69
CA ASN A 1003 14.76 -11.04 -44.99
C ASN A 1003 16.19 -10.50 -45.13
N GLU A 1004 17.15 -11.41 -45.34
CA GLU A 1004 18.57 -11.10 -45.49
C GLU A 1004 18.85 -10.09 -46.62
N ASP A 1005 18.23 -10.28 -47.80
CA ASP A 1005 18.42 -9.39 -48.95
C ASP A 1005 17.98 -7.94 -48.65
N ILE A 1006 16.79 -7.77 -48.06
CA ILE A 1006 16.25 -6.44 -47.70
C ILE A 1006 17.14 -5.77 -46.65
N ILE A 1007 17.61 -6.53 -45.65
CA ILE A 1007 18.53 -6.06 -44.61
C ILE A 1007 19.84 -5.57 -45.26
N LYS A 1008 20.46 -6.38 -46.12
CA LYS A 1008 21.74 -6.08 -46.78
C LYS A 1008 21.66 -4.95 -47.80
N GLU A 1009 20.51 -4.77 -48.46
CA GLU A 1009 20.28 -3.66 -49.41
C GLU A 1009 19.97 -2.32 -48.71
N SER A 1010 19.36 -2.36 -47.53
CA SER A 1010 18.75 -1.17 -46.91
C SER A 1010 19.56 -0.57 -45.76
N LEU A 1011 20.33 -1.38 -45.03
CA LEU A 1011 21.03 -0.99 -43.81
C LEU A 1011 22.54 -0.79 -44.05
N PHE A 1012 23.26 -0.34 -43.01
CA PHE A 1012 24.72 -0.24 -43.05
C PHE A 1012 25.40 -1.60 -42.86
N GLU A 1013 26.59 -1.75 -43.44
CA GLU A 1013 27.49 -2.87 -43.18
C GLU A 1013 28.02 -2.86 -41.72
N PRO A 1014 28.31 -4.03 -41.11
CA PRO A 1014 28.88 -4.09 -39.76
C PRO A 1014 30.27 -3.46 -39.68
N SER A 1015 30.51 -2.70 -38.62
CA SER A 1015 31.77 -2.04 -38.29
C SER A 1015 31.80 -1.63 -36.82
N GLU A 1016 32.96 -1.26 -36.29
CA GLU A 1016 33.12 -0.72 -34.92
C GLU A 1016 32.32 0.58 -34.67
N LYS A 1017 31.93 1.29 -35.74
CA LYS A 1017 31.26 2.60 -35.71
C LYS A 1017 29.79 2.54 -36.13
N SER A 1018 29.25 1.35 -36.35
CA SER A 1018 27.86 1.13 -36.76
C SER A 1018 27.13 0.24 -35.77
N ALA A 1019 25.94 0.62 -35.33
CA ALA A 1019 25.07 -0.23 -34.53
C ALA A 1019 23.75 -0.54 -35.26
N VAL A 1020 23.12 -1.66 -34.91
CA VAL A 1020 21.76 -2.00 -35.30
C VAL A 1020 20.86 -2.13 -34.08
N PHE A 1021 19.69 -1.49 -34.11
CA PHE A 1021 18.67 -1.60 -33.06
C PHE A 1021 17.38 -2.21 -33.60
N LEU A 1022 16.80 -3.13 -32.82
CA LEU A 1022 15.74 -4.03 -33.24
C LEU A 1022 14.50 -3.87 -32.36
N CYS A 1023 13.31 -3.70 -32.96
CA CYS A 1023 12.04 -3.72 -32.22
C CYS A 1023 10.88 -4.22 -33.09
N GLY A 1024 10.13 -5.21 -32.64
CA GLY A 1024 8.97 -5.71 -33.38
C GLY A 1024 8.50 -7.10 -32.95
N PRO A 1025 7.61 -7.73 -33.73
CA PRO A 1025 7.05 -9.03 -33.40
C PRO A 1025 8.14 -10.12 -33.23
N PRO A 1026 8.10 -10.99 -32.21
CA PRO A 1026 9.15 -11.98 -31.96
C PRO A 1026 9.49 -12.87 -33.17
N ALA A 1027 8.49 -13.21 -34.01
CA ALA A 1027 8.71 -13.97 -35.23
C ALA A 1027 9.57 -13.21 -36.27
N MET A 1028 9.47 -11.89 -36.38
CA MET A 1028 10.30 -11.07 -37.25
C MET A 1028 11.73 -10.97 -36.70
N ILE A 1029 11.85 -10.73 -35.39
CA ILE A 1029 13.14 -10.54 -34.73
C ILE A 1029 13.94 -11.84 -34.71
N GLN A 1030 13.38 -12.92 -34.15
CA GLN A 1030 14.07 -14.18 -33.90
C GLN A 1030 14.26 -15.05 -35.15
N LYS A 1031 13.34 -15.00 -36.13
CA LYS A 1031 13.39 -15.90 -37.30
C LYS A 1031 13.93 -15.25 -38.58
N ALA A 1032 14.10 -13.93 -38.60
CA ALA A 1032 14.58 -13.22 -39.79
C ALA A 1032 15.67 -12.19 -39.47
N ALA A 1033 15.43 -11.24 -38.57
CA ALA A 1033 16.37 -10.14 -38.33
C ALA A 1033 17.66 -10.61 -37.64
N LEU A 1034 17.57 -11.26 -36.47
CA LEU A 1034 18.74 -11.72 -35.70
C LEU A 1034 19.62 -12.70 -36.50
N PRO A 1035 19.09 -13.75 -37.18
CA PRO A 1035 19.91 -14.64 -38.00
C PRO A 1035 20.64 -13.88 -39.13
N ALA A 1036 19.92 -13.06 -39.91
CA ALA A 1036 20.51 -12.33 -41.03
C ALA A 1036 21.57 -11.30 -40.61
N LEU A 1037 21.46 -10.71 -39.42
CA LEU A 1037 22.42 -9.74 -38.89
C LEU A 1037 23.66 -10.43 -38.30
N ASN A 1038 23.49 -11.52 -37.55
CA ASN A 1038 24.61 -12.37 -37.09
C ASN A 1038 25.40 -12.92 -38.29
N ASP A 1039 24.72 -13.49 -39.30
CA ASP A 1039 25.35 -14.01 -40.53
C ASP A 1039 26.02 -12.91 -41.39
N TRP A 1040 25.65 -11.64 -41.21
CA TRP A 1040 26.31 -10.51 -41.85
C TRP A 1040 27.55 -10.03 -41.08
N GLY A 1041 27.63 -10.29 -39.76
CA GLY A 1041 28.76 -9.94 -38.90
C GLY A 1041 28.46 -8.89 -37.82
N TYR A 1042 27.19 -8.64 -37.49
CA TYR A 1042 26.83 -7.96 -36.26
C TYR A 1042 26.97 -8.91 -35.05
N VAL A 1043 27.18 -8.36 -33.86
CA VAL A 1043 27.39 -9.10 -32.60
C VAL A 1043 26.46 -8.55 -31.52
N GLU A 1044 25.66 -9.44 -30.93
CA GLU A 1044 24.75 -9.13 -29.81
C GLU A 1044 25.53 -8.53 -28.63
N ASP A 1045 24.94 -7.55 -27.96
CA ASP A 1045 25.51 -6.76 -26.86
C ASP A 1045 26.79 -5.96 -27.18
N GLU A 1046 27.32 -6.03 -28.41
CA GLU A 1046 28.45 -5.21 -28.88
C GLU A 1046 28.01 -4.08 -29.82
N ASN A 1047 27.34 -4.44 -30.92
CA ASN A 1047 26.81 -3.52 -31.91
C ASN A 1047 25.42 -3.90 -32.45
N MET A 1048 24.76 -4.89 -31.86
CA MET A 1048 23.37 -5.28 -32.10
C MET A 1048 22.59 -5.31 -30.80
N PHE A 1049 21.49 -4.55 -30.74
CA PHE A 1049 20.71 -4.33 -29.52
C PHE A 1049 19.20 -4.44 -29.78
N GLY A 1050 18.45 -4.95 -28.80
CA GLY A 1050 16.99 -4.79 -28.75
C GLY A 1050 16.62 -3.49 -28.04
N PHE A 1051 15.51 -2.85 -28.46
CA PHE A 1051 14.83 -1.82 -27.65
C PHE A 1051 13.97 -2.50 -26.58
#